data_AF-A0A924JB52-F1
#
_entry.id   AF-A0A924JB52-F1
#
_cell.length_a   1.000
_cell.length_b   1.000
_cell.length_c   1.000
_cell.angle_alpha   90.00
_cell.angle_beta   90.00
_cell.angle_gamma   90.00
#
_symmetry.space_group_name_H-M   'P 1'
#
loop_
_entity.id
_entity.type
_entity.pdbx_description
1 polymer ?
#
loop_
_entity_poly.entity_id
_entity_poly.type
_entity_poly.pdbx_seq_one_letter_code
_entity_poly.pdbx_strand_id
1 'polypeptide(L)'
;MKRIERHIFLILAILAAGLSAGCYWLLERDAPGATDEQYLSAVQQRVKEEMLISSDELQQISGLVANQKTFNFSTLSIDTKYPYYIFSNGALIVWSDYRFIPDFDKMRQVVQPKLIEFDRSRYLVSHKRIRKGSDTVDVFSLINVYRHFLSDNTYLQSGYNSALLALDPAGVSDRRQQPYQAIYDNESVFLFSVEPPRVNGYRNSSTPVNTVTLAAIGFLFLGLYIGQQLVRLGRRRQHVLAFSLLATYLIVLRGLMLYFGVPFLFIEWDLFNPKFYAASVLTPSLGDLLLNLLVLIVLALYWVNYYYKSTLYTYLLKLPPWAKAVVSVSCVGLSYLVFAFCYAELTNIYEKSQFTLDITLSIHFSFLKIICLLIFIGVSALYFLLIHLLASVFFRFNRPVSWVRGGGLVLAGTVIMALISWLLDLPLSIIYAVNGLYFLLIYAAGFPRTLYTFRYKTSIYLFMAAFFCALTTAYVVYEQEVQKQLAHEQTFAAQLLAENDKYGEFMLSKAQESIVSDPEIGRSLRQDTLLVRERIQQRIKSLHLSKYFDKYDIQVSSFGASGQSLDMSQGALSLAGLQAKYQKPDYKTNYPGIYFVNEADNKFVKQYVGFITIPAPKSLSGSNPTGYIILDMRLRSQRSRGVYPELLADARFSKSPDEPEYSYAVYQRIPGKPSLPQLLYCSGRYNYDRKMPVELLDDPALPERGVSTNGYRHVAQQGRDGRLVVVSADEYPLANIFSNFSFLYLLLVFTVILIIILYAIKYRFTQFRINYSTRIQILLNVAFFLPLISVIILILSVISSNYTTNQENSYVSNTRNIAANFLTYIDEHLVAQKRSKASMEEELSKIARDADIDINLFDTHGKLYSSTRPLMYESGYLSKRINPAAYIRIIEEKENQILLNESLGDKTYRTAYAGIKSYDGRLLGVLSVPYFYASIELERQIIEVIAMALSIFTGLFLFFLVVSYFASHVLTRPLQMLTQKIRKTNLDHPNDPLPWQSDDEIGLLIREYNRMLVKLEESKQELAQNEKQSAWREMAKQVAHEIKNPLTPMKLTLQHLQRTFPKTVEAEGTLNGAGSRVIQRTFDSLLDQIDNLSDIATSFSEFAKMPLPKNETFEITVMLNKAADLYAERTTLYRQIAPGPIMVIGDRQLIGRILTNLLINAIQSVPPDRRAVINLQLYTNDDEVQIEVRDNGAGIPDALHTKVFLLNFSTKTGGSGLGLAIAKRGIEHAGGNIWFETVEGVGTSFFVSLPLASVQIPVAASALI
;
A
#
# COMPACT_ATOMS: atom_id res chain seq x y z
N MET A 1 -18.41 -11.10 50.95
CA MET A 1 -17.87 -11.67 49.69
C MET A 1 -18.14 -10.80 48.45
N LYS A 2 -19.38 -10.54 48.00
CA LYS A 2 -19.65 -9.74 46.77
C LYS A 2 -19.02 -8.33 46.70
N ARG A 3 -18.81 -7.64 47.83
CA ARG A 3 -18.09 -6.34 47.86
C ARG A 3 -16.57 -6.49 47.68
N ILE A 4 -15.99 -7.61 48.12
CA ILE A 4 -14.56 -7.90 48.02
C ILE A 4 -14.20 -8.29 46.59
N GLU A 5 -14.99 -9.18 45.96
CA GLU A 5 -14.86 -9.51 44.52
C GLU A 5 -14.92 -8.25 43.64
N ARG A 6 -15.75 -7.27 44.04
CA ARG A 6 -15.98 -6.04 43.29
C ARG A 6 -14.76 -5.10 43.25
N HIS A 7 -13.86 -5.21 44.23
CA HIS A 7 -12.69 -4.34 44.42
C HIS A 7 -11.38 -5.14 44.55
N ILE A 8 -11.37 -6.42 44.19
CA ILE A 8 -10.23 -7.32 44.39
C ILE A 8 -8.94 -6.79 43.73
N PHE A 9 -9.05 -6.27 42.50
CA PHE A 9 -7.91 -5.67 41.80
C PHE A 9 -7.39 -4.38 42.46
N LEU A 10 -8.26 -3.60 43.10
CA LEU A 10 -7.83 -2.42 43.86
C LEU A 10 -7.07 -2.84 45.13
N ILE A 11 -7.56 -3.87 45.82
CA ILE A 11 -6.90 -4.42 47.01
C ILE A 11 -5.52 -4.98 46.62
N LEU A 12 -5.43 -5.74 45.53
CA LEU A 12 -4.16 -6.25 45.00
C LEU A 12 -3.20 -5.13 44.58
N ALA A 13 -3.70 -4.05 43.96
CA ALA A 13 -2.89 -2.90 43.61
C ALA A 13 -2.30 -2.21 44.84
N ILE A 14 -3.11 -1.99 45.89
CA ILE A 14 -2.65 -1.39 47.16
C ILE A 14 -1.65 -2.30 47.86
N LEU A 15 -1.89 -3.60 47.88
CA LEU A 15 -0.99 -4.58 48.50
C LEU A 15 0.36 -4.64 47.78
N ALA A 16 0.36 -4.66 46.44
CA ALA A 16 1.58 -4.63 45.64
C ALA A 16 2.37 -3.32 45.82
N ALA A 17 1.67 -2.16 45.88
CA ALA A 17 2.31 -0.88 46.18
C ALA A 17 2.91 -0.83 47.60
N GLY A 18 2.20 -1.38 48.59
CA GLY A 18 2.69 -1.51 49.97
C GLY A 18 3.92 -2.42 50.08
N LEU A 19 3.91 -3.56 49.36
CA LEU A 19 5.05 -4.46 49.28
C LEU A 19 6.24 -3.82 48.57
N SER A 20 6.01 -3.07 47.49
CA SER A 20 7.06 -2.32 46.79
C SER A 20 7.75 -1.32 47.72
N ALA A 21 6.97 -0.49 48.43
CA ALA A 21 7.52 0.48 49.39
C ALA A 21 8.25 -0.19 50.57
N GLY A 22 7.70 -1.30 51.08
CA GLY A 22 8.34 -2.08 52.15
C GLY A 22 9.65 -2.74 51.72
N CYS A 23 9.70 -3.30 50.51
CA CYS A 23 10.90 -3.91 49.93
C CYS A 23 12.03 -2.89 49.78
N TYR A 24 11.72 -1.70 49.25
CA TYR A 24 12.68 -0.61 49.14
C TYR A 24 13.30 -0.21 50.49
N TRP A 25 12.45 0.09 51.49
CA TRP A 25 12.92 0.63 52.76
C TRP A 25 13.58 -0.41 53.68
N LEU A 26 13.17 -1.67 53.62
CA LEU A 26 13.64 -2.71 54.54
C LEU A 26 14.79 -3.56 53.98
N LEU A 27 14.83 -3.80 52.67
CA LEU A 27 15.73 -4.80 52.07
C LEU A 27 16.76 -4.20 51.12
N GLU A 28 16.43 -3.11 50.43
CA GLU A 28 17.18 -2.69 49.23
C GLU A 28 17.68 -1.24 49.28
N ARG A 29 17.68 -0.60 50.45
CA ARG A 29 18.06 0.82 50.61
C ARG A 29 19.48 1.15 50.13
N ASP A 30 20.40 0.19 50.25
CA ASP A 30 21.80 0.30 49.82
C ASP A 30 22.13 -0.62 48.62
N ALA A 31 21.11 -1.21 47.99
CA ALA A 31 21.29 -2.05 46.81
C ALA A 31 21.63 -1.17 45.58
N PRO A 32 22.38 -1.71 44.60
CA PRO A 32 22.61 -1.01 43.34
C PRO A 32 21.27 -0.67 42.66
N GLY A 33 21.24 0.45 41.94
CA GLY A 33 20.08 0.85 41.16
C GLY A 33 19.68 -0.23 40.17
N ALA A 34 18.37 -0.35 39.91
CA ALA A 34 17.80 -1.42 39.08
C ALA A 34 18.49 -1.53 37.71
N THR A 35 18.87 -0.40 37.13
CA THR A 35 19.48 -0.33 35.81
C THR A 35 20.90 -0.88 35.74
N ASP A 36 21.65 -0.83 36.84
CA ASP A 36 23.06 -1.22 36.86
C ASP A 36 23.20 -2.73 37.09
N GLU A 37 22.40 -3.29 38.01
CA GLU A 37 22.33 -4.72 38.28
C GLU A 37 21.76 -5.50 37.08
N GLN A 38 20.72 -4.97 36.45
CA GLN A 38 20.13 -5.59 35.27
C GLN A 38 21.07 -5.57 34.06
N TYR A 39 21.79 -4.46 33.85
CA TYR A 39 22.81 -4.36 32.81
C TYR A 39 23.92 -5.40 33.02
N LEU A 40 24.48 -5.49 34.22
CA LEU A 40 25.58 -6.42 34.51
C LEU A 40 25.15 -7.89 34.43
N SER A 41 23.95 -8.23 34.92
CA SER A 41 23.40 -9.58 34.76
C SER A 41 23.15 -9.94 33.30
N ALA A 42 22.65 -9.01 32.49
CA ALA A 42 22.48 -9.21 31.04
C ALA A 42 23.81 -9.38 30.31
N VAL A 43 24.85 -8.63 30.68
CA VAL A 43 26.22 -8.81 30.16
C VAL A 43 26.77 -10.18 30.55
N GLN A 44 26.63 -10.57 31.81
CA GLN A 44 27.07 -11.88 32.32
C GLN A 44 26.40 -13.05 31.60
N GLN A 45 25.11 -12.95 31.30
CA GLN A 45 24.39 -13.97 30.54
C GLN A 45 24.89 -14.05 29.09
N ARG A 46 24.99 -12.90 28.40
CA ARG A 46 25.48 -12.85 27.01
C ARG A 46 26.90 -13.40 26.89
N VAL A 47 27.80 -13.00 27.78
CA VAL A 47 29.18 -13.51 27.78
C VAL A 47 29.21 -15.03 27.97
N LYS A 48 28.38 -15.59 28.85
CA LYS A 48 28.26 -17.05 29.04
C LYS A 48 27.75 -17.78 27.79
N GLU A 49 26.73 -17.24 27.14
CA GLU A 49 26.18 -17.78 25.89
C GLU A 49 27.24 -17.76 24.78
N GLU A 50 27.94 -16.64 24.62
CA GLU A 50 28.97 -16.47 23.59
C GLU A 50 30.23 -17.31 23.85
N MET A 51 30.63 -17.45 25.11
CA MET A 51 31.73 -18.34 25.50
C MET A 51 31.38 -19.81 25.27
N LEU A 52 30.13 -20.23 25.50
CA LEU A 52 29.68 -21.59 25.22
C LEU A 52 29.84 -21.92 23.73
N ILE A 53 29.36 -21.03 22.85
CA ILE A 53 29.50 -21.17 21.39
C ILE A 53 30.98 -21.26 21.02
N SER A 54 31.81 -20.34 21.52
CA SER A 54 33.25 -20.37 21.23
C SER A 54 33.93 -21.65 21.74
N SER A 55 33.49 -22.22 22.86
CA SER A 55 34.07 -23.45 23.41
C SER A 55 33.70 -24.67 22.58
N ASP A 56 32.44 -24.77 22.16
CA ASP A 56 31.94 -25.84 21.29
C ASP A 56 32.64 -25.81 19.92
N GLU A 57 32.74 -24.63 19.31
CA GLU A 57 33.48 -24.43 18.05
C GLU A 57 34.96 -24.82 18.20
N LEU A 58 35.61 -24.36 19.28
CA LEU A 58 37.00 -24.70 19.55
C LEU A 58 37.20 -26.22 19.74
N GLN A 59 36.25 -26.90 20.38
CA GLN A 59 36.26 -28.35 20.55
C GLN A 59 36.09 -29.08 19.21
N GLN A 60 35.19 -28.62 18.36
CA GLN A 60 34.98 -29.17 17.02
C GLN A 60 36.24 -29.02 16.15
N ILE A 61 36.83 -27.82 16.09
CA ILE A 61 38.07 -27.56 15.34
C ILE A 61 39.20 -28.44 15.86
N SER A 62 39.36 -28.52 17.19
CA SER A 62 40.39 -29.33 17.80
C SER A 62 40.22 -30.82 17.47
N GLY A 63 38.98 -31.32 17.39
CA GLY A 63 38.68 -32.67 16.94
C GLY A 63 39.08 -32.92 15.48
N LEU A 64 38.78 -31.96 14.59
CA LEU A 64 39.20 -32.04 13.18
C LEU A 64 40.73 -32.04 13.04
N VAL A 65 41.42 -31.14 13.74
CA VAL A 65 42.88 -31.03 13.75
C VAL A 65 43.54 -32.33 14.24
N ALA A 66 42.96 -32.98 15.25
CA ALA A 66 43.46 -34.25 15.79
C ALA A 66 43.32 -35.41 14.78
N ASN A 67 42.25 -35.42 13.98
CA ASN A 67 41.92 -36.52 13.06
C ASN A 67 42.58 -36.39 11.67
N GLN A 68 42.94 -35.18 11.25
CA GLN A 68 43.54 -34.89 9.95
C GLN A 68 45.02 -35.28 9.92
N LYS A 69 45.53 -35.83 8.81
CA LYS A 69 46.99 -36.09 8.65
C LYS A 69 47.74 -34.84 8.19
N THR A 70 47.23 -34.15 7.17
CA THR A 70 47.77 -32.91 6.61
C THR A 70 46.95 -31.70 7.03
N PHE A 71 47.59 -30.54 7.16
CA PHE A 71 46.93 -29.30 7.52
C PHE A 71 46.61 -28.49 6.25
N ASN A 72 45.46 -28.78 5.62
CA ASN A 72 44.96 -28.05 4.45
C ASN A 72 43.82 -27.11 4.88
N PHE A 73 43.66 -25.97 4.20
CA PHE A 73 42.55 -25.06 4.48
C PHE A 73 41.20 -25.69 4.16
N SER A 74 41.06 -26.34 3.01
CA SER A 74 39.81 -27.00 2.57
C SER A 74 39.25 -28.00 3.58
N THR A 75 40.10 -28.61 4.41
CA THR A 75 39.69 -29.62 5.38
C THR A 75 39.59 -29.12 6.82
N LEU A 76 40.23 -27.99 7.14
CA LEU A 76 40.27 -27.38 8.47
C LEU A 76 39.52 -26.05 8.56
N SER A 77 39.06 -25.50 7.44
CA SER A 77 38.20 -24.32 7.38
C SER A 77 36.75 -24.74 7.60
N ILE A 78 36.21 -24.37 8.75
CA ILE A 78 34.79 -24.53 9.08
C ILE A 78 34.18 -23.15 9.29
N ASP A 79 32.88 -23.04 9.03
CA ASP A 79 32.14 -21.82 9.31
C ASP A 79 31.92 -21.70 10.82
N THR A 80 32.48 -20.65 11.42
CA THR A 80 32.43 -20.40 12.86
C THR A 80 32.02 -18.97 13.11
N LYS A 81 31.28 -18.74 14.20
CA LYS A 81 30.93 -17.40 14.67
C LYS A 81 32.17 -16.62 15.08
N TYR A 82 33.13 -17.28 15.73
CA TYR A 82 34.35 -16.65 16.20
C TYR A 82 35.59 -17.02 15.38
N PRO A 83 36.50 -16.05 15.17
CA PRO A 83 37.74 -16.32 14.48
C PRO A 83 38.63 -17.26 15.28
N TYR A 84 39.22 -18.22 14.57
CA TYR A 84 40.16 -19.19 15.12
C TYR A 84 41.45 -19.24 14.31
N TYR A 85 42.51 -19.67 14.99
CA TYR A 85 43.86 -19.71 14.44
C TYR A 85 44.55 -20.98 14.87
N ILE A 86 45.20 -21.66 13.92
CA ILE A 86 45.91 -22.91 14.14
C ILE A 86 47.40 -22.67 13.91
N PHE A 87 48.19 -22.92 14.94
CA PHE A 87 49.64 -22.83 14.91
C PHE A 87 50.25 -24.21 15.09
N SER A 88 51.26 -24.56 14.28
CA SER A 88 52.12 -25.73 14.56
C SER A 88 53.52 -25.26 14.87
N ASN A 89 54.05 -25.68 16.02
CA ASN A 89 55.38 -25.30 16.51
C ASN A 89 55.61 -23.77 16.49
N GLY A 90 54.56 -23.00 16.75
CA GLY A 90 54.58 -21.52 16.73
C GLY A 90 54.40 -20.86 15.36
N ALA A 91 54.36 -21.62 14.26
CA ALA A 91 54.07 -21.08 12.93
C ALA A 91 52.57 -21.15 12.61
N LEU A 92 51.99 -20.04 12.16
CA LEU A 92 50.59 -19.97 11.73
C LEU A 92 50.39 -20.80 10.45
N ILE A 93 49.48 -21.77 10.50
CA ILE A 93 49.11 -22.59 9.33
C ILE A 93 47.75 -22.19 8.78
N VAL A 94 46.73 -22.07 9.65
CA VAL A 94 45.34 -21.75 9.25
C VAL A 94 44.84 -20.56 10.05
N TRP A 95 44.16 -19.65 9.36
CA TRP A 95 43.44 -18.51 9.96
C TRP A 95 42.02 -18.47 9.37
N SER A 96 41.01 -18.22 10.21
CA SER A 96 39.63 -18.05 9.71
C SER A 96 39.23 -16.60 9.49
N ASP A 97 40.03 -15.63 9.94
CA ASP A 97 39.82 -14.19 9.70
C ASP A 97 41.06 -13.54 9.09
N TYR A 98 40.83 -12.68 8.10
CA TYR A 98 41.86 -11.94 7.37
C TYR A 98 42.01 -10.50 7.88
N ARG A 99 41.16 -10.05 8.80
CA ARG A 99 41.18 -8.67 9.33
C ARG A 99 42.20 -8.49 10.45
N PHE A 100 42.52 -9.56 11.19
CA PHE A 100 43.46 -9.53 12.32
C PHE A 100 44.19 -10.87 12.41
N ILE A 101 45.49 -10.85 12.72
CA ILE A 101 46.27 -12.05 13.05
C ILE A 101 46.90 -11.82 14.42
N PRO A 102 46.57 -12.63 15.43
CA PRO A 102 47.09 -12.44 16.77
C PRO A 102 48.57 -12.85 16.90
N ASP A 103 49.25 -12.22 17.86
CA ASP A 103 50.61 -12.57 18.26
C ASP A 103 50.62 -13.87 19.10
N PHE A 104 51.35 -14.88 18.61
CA PHE A 104 51.43 -16.20 19.23
C PHE A 104 52.04 -16.15 20.64
N ASP A 105 53.06 -15.32 20.87
CA ASP A 105 53.77 -15.30 22.15
C ASP A 105 52.90 -14.76 23.29
N LYS A 106 52.02 -13.80 22.98
CA LYS A 106 51.01 -13.28 23.92
C LYS A 106 49.93 -14.34 24.24
N MET A 107 49.54 -15.15 23.26
CA MET A 107 48.46 -16.13 23.40
C MET A 107 48.89 -17.45 24.04
N ARG A 108 50.13 -17.91 23.81
CA ARG A 108 50.60 -19.24 24.26
C ARG A 108 50.51 -19.46 25.78
N GLN A 109 50.48 -18.36 26.55
CA GLN A 109 50.38 -18.36 28.02
C GLN A 109 48.96 -18.56 28.55
N VAL A 110 47.96 -18.61 27.67
CA VAL A 110 46.55 -18.82 28.04
C VAL A 110 46.34 -20.31 28.35
N VAL A 111 45.89 -20.62 29.56
CA VAL A 111 45.51 -21.99 29.97
C VAL A 111 44.01 -22.08 30.19
N GLN A 112 43.43 -21.07 30.84
CA GLN A 112 41.99 -20.86 30.93
C GLN A 112 41.60 -19.60 30.17
N PRO A 113 40.35 -19.49 29.68
CA PRO A 113 39.90 -18.30 28.99
C PRO A 113 40.14 -17.03 29.81
N LYS A 114 40.73 -16.02 29.19
CA LYS A 114 41.00 -14.72 29.82
C LYS A 114 41.00 -13.59 28.81
N LEU A 115 40.81 -12.37 29.30
CA LEU A 115 40.97 -11.16 28.49
C LEU A 115 42.45 -10.92 28.18
N ILE A 116 42.79 -10.74 26.91
CA ILE A 116 44.12 -10.32 26.45
C ILE A 116 44.01 -8.99 25.71
N GLU A 117 44.90 -8.08 26.07
CA GLU A 117 45.07 -6.80 25.39
C GLU A 117 46.19 -6.92 24.33
N PHE A 118 45.78 -6.71 23.08
CA PHE A 118 46.68 -6.42 21.97
C PHE A 118 46.72 -4.91 21.76
N ASP A 119 47.67 -4.43 20.96
CA ASP A 119 47.97 -2.99 20.84
C ASP A 119 46.76 -2.10 20.51
N ARG A 120 45.70 -2.66 19.90
CA ARG A 120 44.49 -1.91 19.48
C ARG A 120 43.17 -2.65 19.71
N SER A 121 43.21 -3.76 20.42
CA SER A 121 42.04 -4.62 20.55
C SER A 121 42.16 -5.51 21.76
N ARG A 122 41.01 -5.80 22.37
CA ARG A 122 40.91 -6.71 23.50
C ARG A 122 40.06 -7.90 23.10
N TYR A 123 40.57 -9.09 23.35
CA TYR A 123 39.88 -10.34 23.02
C TYR A 123 39.81 -11.25 24.24
N LEU A 124 38.70 -11.96 24.39
CA LEU A 124 38.68 -13.17 25.21
C LEU A 124 39.31 -14.27 24.37
N VAL A 125 40.37 -14.87 24.90
CA VAL A 125 41.13 -15.90 24.20
C VAL A 125 40.90 -17.23 24.87
N SER A 126 40.38 -18.19 24.11
CA SER A 126 40.27 -19.60 24.48
C SER A 126 41.34 -20.40 23.74
N HIS A 127 41.91 -21.41 24.39
CA HIS A 127 43.08 -22.12 23.87
C HIS A 127 42.98 -23.63 24.11
N LYS A 128 43.32 -24.42 23.10
CA LYS A 128 43.45 -25.87 23.20
C LYS A 128 44.73 -26.35 22.52
N ARG A 129 45.55 -27.11 23.26
CA ARG A 129 46.80 -27.67 22.76
C ARG A 129 46.65 -29.15 22.44
N ILE A 130 47.13 -29.55 21.26
CA ILE A 130 47.09 -30.92 20.74
C ILE A 130 48.53 -31.35 20.45
N ARG A 131 48.91 -32.55 20.89
CA ARG A 131 50.21 -33.15 20.57
C ARG A 131 50.03 -34.18 19.46
N LYS A 132 50.80 -34.05 18.37
CA LYS A 132 50.71 -34.93 17.20
C LYS A 132 52.11 -35.36 16.78
N GLY A 133 52.55 -36.52 17.27
CA GLY A 133 53.94 -36.97 17.10
C GLY A 133 54.91 -36.04 17.83
N SER A 134 55.89 -35.49 17.11
CA SER A 134 56.83 -34.47 17.60
C SER A 134 56.28 -33.04 17.56
N ASP A 135 55.17 -32.81 16.84
CA ASP A 135 54.62 -31.48 16.63
C ASP A 135 53.62 -31.10 17.72
N THR A 136 53.69 -29.83 18.13
CA THR A 136 52.72 -29.21 19.02
C THR A 136 51.81 -28.29 18.21
N VAL A 137 50.51 -28.57 18.23
CA VAL A 137 49.51 -27.78 17.52
C VAL A 137 48.66 -27.04 18.54
N ASP A 138 48.67 -25.72 18.48
CA ASP A 138 47.87 -24.83 19.33
C ASP A 138 46.70 -24.27 18.50
N VAL A 139 45.48 -24.46 19.01
CA VAL A 139 44.25 -23.92 18.42
C VAL A 139 43.70 -22.85 19.34
N PHE A 140 43.50 -21.64 18.81
CA PHE A 140 42.96 -20.50 19.55
C PHE A 140 41.61 -20.07 18.97
N SER A 141 40.69 -19.65 19.84
CA SER A 141 39.45 -18.95 19.46
C SER A 141 39.43 -17.58 20.15
N LEU A 142 39.02 -16.54 19.42
CA LEU A 142 39.08 -15.14 19.86
C LEU A 142 37.71 -14.47 19.78
N ILE A 143 37.15 -14.06 20.92
CA ILE A 143 35.95 -13.22 20.98
C ILE A 143 36.37 -11.76 21.15
N ASN A 144 35.98 -10.88 20.22
CA ASN A 144 36.29 -9.45 20.34
C ASN A 144 35.48 -8.81 21.47
N VAL A 145 36.14 -8.08 22.36
CA VAL A 145 35.51 -7.30 23.45
C VAL A 145 35.54 -5.81 23.16
N TYR A 146 36.68 -5.33 22.70
CA TYR A 146 36.89 -3.92 22.36
C TYR A 146 37.82 -3.82 21.16
N ARG A 147 37.56 -2.85 20.28
CA ARG A 147 38.44 -2.53 19.16
C ARG A 147 38.62 -1.02 19.08
N HIS A 148 39.88 -0.61 18.94
CA HIS A 148 40.27 0.78 18.73
C HIS A 148 40.76 0.96 17.30
N PHE A 149 40.22 1.98 16.62
CA PHE A 149 40.65 2.44 15.32
C PHE A 149 41.44 3.75 15.46
N LEU A 150 42.43 3.97 14.60
CA LEU A 150 43.26 5.19 14.65
C LEU A 150 42.48 6.46 14.28
N SER A 151 41.44 6.28 13.47
CA SER A 151 40.54 7.33 12.99
C SER A 151 39.13 6.81 13.20
N ASP A 152 38.32 7.51 14.00
CA ASP A 152 36.89 7.24 14.07
C ASP A 152 36.21 7.94 12.89
N ASN A 153 35.45 7.17 12.11
CA ASN A 153 34.66 7.67 11.00
C ASN A 153 33.30 6.95 10.95
N THR A 154 32.52 7.24 9.91
CA THR A 154 31.17 6.69 9.74
C THR A 154 31.12 5.16 9.72
N TYR A 155 32.20 4.50 9.30
CA TYR A 155 32.26 3.04 9.11
C TYR A 155 33.10 2.31 10.15
N LEU A 156 34.09 2.99 10.73
CA LEU A 156 35.02 2.47 11.71
C LEU A 156 34.84 3.28 12.99
N GLN A 157 34.11 2.71 13.94
CA GLN A 157 33.93 3.31 15.27
C GLN A 157 34.68 2.49 16.29
N SER A 158 35.58 3.15 17.03
CA SER A 158 36.17 2.55 18.22
C SER A 158 35.06 2.30 19.25
N GLY A 159 35.00 1.10 19.82
CA GLY A 159 33.90 0.76 20.70
C GLY A 159 33.97 -0.64 21.25
N TYR A 160 33.06 -0.91 22.19
CA TYR A 160 32.86 -2.24 22.73
C TYR A 160 32.00 -3.07 21.79
N ASN A 161 32.20 -4.38 21.80
CA ASN A 161 31.39 -5.29 21.02
C ASN A 161 29.95 -5.28 21.56
N SER A 162 29.01 -4.75 20.77
CA SER A 162 27.60 -4.62 21.13
C SER A 162 26.90 -5.95 21.42
N ALA A 163 27.41 -7.05 20.86
CA ALA A 163 26.92 -8.39 21.14
C ALA A 163 27.20 -8.82 22.59
N LEU A 164 28.30 -8.33 23.18
CA LEU A 164 28.64 -8.59 24.59
C LEU A 164 28.11 -7.49 25.52
N LEU A 165 28.23 -6.22 25.09
CA LEU A 165 28.00 -5.02 25.87
C LEU A 165 27.05 -4.08 25.10
N ALA A 166 25.74 -4.15 25.35
CA ALA A 166 24.73 -3.36 24.61
C ALA A 166 24.94 -1.84 24.71
N LEU A 167 25.45 -1.40 25.85
CA LEU A 167 25.83 -0.01 26.12
C LEU A 167 27.31 0.00 26.45
N ASP A 168 28.03 0.99 25.91
CA ASP A 168 29.46 1.15 26.18
C ASP A 168 29.69 1.36 27.68
N PRO A 169 30.36 0.44 28.39
CA PRO A 169 30.63 0.60 29.81
C PRO A 169 31.54 1.80 30.09
N ALA A 170 31.52 2.28 31.33
CA ALA A 170 32.45 3.32 31.78
C ALA A 170 33.91 2.82 31.76
N GLY A 171 34.10 1.50 31.89
CA GLY A 171 35.39 0.85 31.77
C GLY A 171 35.29 -0.68 31.84
N VAL A 172 36.30 -1.35 31.28
CA VAL A 172 36.51 -2.80 31.41
C VAL A 172 37.91 -3.04 31.93
N SER A 173 38.02 -3.82 32.99
CA SER A 173 39.30 -4.16 33.65
C SER A 173 39.55 -5.67 33.62
N ASP A 174 40.81 -6.05 33.44
CA ASP A 174 41.31 -7.42 33.59
C ASP A 174 41.49 -7.84 35.06
N ARG A 175 41.25 -6.93 36.02
CA ARG A 175 41.33 -7.19 37.45
C ARG A 175 39.95 -7.36 38.06
N ARG A 176 39.85 -8.20 39.09
CA ARG A 176 38.62 -8.40 39.86
C ARG A 176 38.34 -7.16 40.72
N GLN A 177 37.23 -6.48 40.44
CA GLN A 177 36.75 -5.34 41.22
C GLN A 177 35.68 -5.79 42.23
N GLN A 178 34.51 -5.13 42.30
CA GLN A 178 33.42 -5.54 43.18
C GLN A 178 32.74 -6.82 42.67
N PRO A 179 32.20 -7.69 43.56
CA PRO A 179 31.66 -8.99 43.16
C PRO A 179 30.57 -8.95 42.08
N TYR A 180 29.71 -7.92 42.10
CA TYR A 180 28.63 -7.75 41.10
C TYR A 180 29.13 -7.23 39.74
N GLN A 181 30.34 -6.67 39.68
CA GLN A 181 30.97 -6.17 38.44
C GLN A 181 31.78 -7.26 37.73
N ALA A 182 32.11 -8.36 38.42
CA ALA A 182 32.95 -9.42 37.89
C ALA A 182 32.15 -10.35 36.97
N ILE A 183 32.66 -10.55 35.75
CA ILE A 183 32.09 -11.42 34.73
C ILE A 183 32.84 -12.74 34.67
N TYR A 184 32.10 -13.84 34.65
CA TYR A 184 32.60 -15.21 34.65
C TYR A 184 32.17 -16.01 33.42
N ASP A 185 32.92 -17.06 33.10
CA ASP A 185 32.51 -18.07 32.12
C ASP A 185 31.53 -19.09 32.75
N ASN A 186 31.04 -20.05 31.96
CA ASN A 186 30.19 -21.17 32.36
C ASN A 186 30.85 -22.06 33.43
N GLU A 187 32.17 -22.17 33.42
CA GLU A 187 32.95 -22.89 34.44
C GLU A 187 33.32 -22.03 35.66
N SER A 188 32.72 -20.84 35.80
CA SER A 188 33.01 -19.87 36.87
C SER A 188 34.45 -19.33 36.88
N VAL A 189 35.15 -19.43 35.76
CA VAL A 189 36.46 -18.78 35.53
C VAL A 189 36.23 -17.27 35.38
N PHE A 190 37.03 -16.46 36.07
CA PHE A 190 36.95 -15.00 35.97
C PHE A 190 37.51 -14.52 34.62
N LEU A 191 36.73 -13.71 33.90
CA LEU A 191 37.12 -13.19 32.58
C LEU A 191 37.58 -11.72 32.65
N PHE A 192 36.73 -10.84 33.18
CA PHE A 192 36.99 -9.39 33.34
C PHE A 192 35.95 -8.75 34.29
N SER A 193 36.18 -7.51 34.72
CA SER A 193 35.20 -6.69 35.44
C SER A 193 34.65 -5.56 34.56
N VAL A 194 33.36 -5.23 34.71
CA VAL A 194 32.66 -4.18 33.95
C VAL A 194 32.16 -3.08 34.88
N GLU A 195 32.51 -1.84 34.56
CA GLU A 195 31.95 -0.66 35.21
C GLU A 195 30.72 -0.17 34.42
N PRO A 196 29.51 -0.13 35.02
CA PRO A 196 28.30 0.31 34.32
C PRO A 196 28.44 1.73 33.73
N PRO A 197 27.78 2.00 32.59
CA PRO A 197 27.81 3.32 31.97
C PRO A 197 27.19 4.41 32.86
N ARG A 198 27.83 5.59 32.90
CA ARG A 198 27.30 6.79 33.57
C ARG A 198 26.51 7.66 32.58
N VAL A 199 25.24 7.32 32.31
CA VAL A 199 24.37 8.14 31.43
C VAL A 199 23.38 8.95 32.27
N ASN A 200 23.49 10.28 32.21
CA ASN A 200 22.93 11.24 33.19
C ASN A 200 21.40 11.49 33.13
N GLY A 201 20.62 10.87 32.24
CA GLY A 201 19.21 11.27 32.02
C GLY A 201 18.12 10.26 32.38
N TYR A 202 18.40 8.96 32.32
CA TYR A 202 17.36 7.91 32.25
C TYR A 202 17.53 6.75 33.23
N ARG A 203 18.66 6.70 33.95
CA ARG A 203 18.91 5.60 34.88
C ARG A 203 18.35 5.94 36.25
N ASN A 204 17.46 5.08 36.70
CA ASN A 204 17.07 5.02 38.09
C ASN A 204 18.20 4.35 38.89
N SER A 205 19.24 5.13 39.21
CA SER A 205 20.41 4.67 39.96
C SER A 205 20.10 4.43 41.45
N SER A 206 18.94 4.86 41.93
CA SER A 206 18.59 4.87 43.35
C SER A 206 17.52 3.87 43.75
N THR A 207 16.78 3.29 42.80
CA THR A 207 15.68 2.36 43.10
C THR A 207 15.96 0.98 42.48
N PRO A 208 15.98 -0.11 43.27
CA PRO A 208 16.29 -1.48 42.83
C PRO A 208 15.18 -2.18 42.04
N VAL A 209 15.54 -3.27 41.32
CA VAL A 209 14.68 -3.92 40.30
C VAL A 209 13.39 -4.49 40.90
N ASN A 210 13.46 -5.14 42.06
CA ASN A 210 12.30 -5.78 42.68
C ASN A 210 11.25 -4.75 43.10
N THR A 211 11.72 -3.62 43.65
CA THR A 211 10.86 -2.47 43.98
C THR A 211 10.09 -1.98 42.76
N VAL A 212 10.76 -1.79 41.62
CA VAL A 212 10.11 -1.34 40.36
C VAL A 212 9.16 -2.40 39.81
N THR A 213 9.52 -3.69 39.90
CA THR A 213 8.70 -4.80 39.42
C THR A 213 7.37 -4.90 40.18
N LEU A 214 7.43 -4.81 41.52
CA LEU A 214 6.23 -4.81 42.37
C LEU A 214 5.34 -3.59 42.11
N ALA A 215 5.95 -2.41 41.89
CA ALA A 215 5.21 -1.21 41.51
C ALA A 215 4.50 -1.40 40.16
N ALA A 216 5.16 -1.95 39.15
CA ALA A 216 4.58 -2.24 37.84
C ALA A 216 3.39 -3.22 37.93
N ILE A 217 3.50 -4.28 38.74
CA ILE A 217 2.39 -5.21 39.03
C ILE A 217 1.22 -4.47 39.70
N GLY A 218 1.50 -3.60 40.66
CA GLY A 218 0.48 -2.77 41.31
C GLY A 218 -0.27 -1.89 40.31
N PHE A 219 0.44 -1.24 39.38
CA PHE A 219 -0.17 -0.45 38.32
C PHE A 219 -0.98 -1.27 37.33
N LEU A 220 -0.54 -2.49 36.99
CA LEU A 220 -1.31 -3.40 36.14
C LEU A 220 -2.64 -3.77 36.79
N PHE A 221 -2.66 -4.11 38.09
CA PHE A 221 -3.90 -4.36 38.82
C PHE A 221 -4.79 -3.12 38.91
N LEU A 222 -4.19 -1.93 39.12
CA LEU A 222 -4.94 -0.67 39.06
C LEU A 222 -5.58 -0.46 37.68
N GLY A 223 -4.88 -0.76 36.59
CA GLY A 223 -5.41 -0.73 35.23
C GLY A 223 -6.59 -1.67 35.02
N LEU A 224 -6.51 -2.90 35.51
CA LEU A 224 -7.63 -3.86 35.47
C LEU A 224 -8.85 -3.36 36.26
N TYR A 225 -8.62 -2.79 37.44
CA TYR A 225 -9.68 -2.16 38.23
C TYR A 225 -10.33 -0.99 37.48
N ILE A 226 -9.52 -0.14 36.85
CA ILE A 226 -10.00 0.97 36.03
C ILE A 226 -10.81 0.47 34.85
N GLY A 227 -10.36 -0.57 34.14
CA GLY A 227 -11.13 -1.24 33.09
C GLY A 227 -12.52 -1.66 33.56
N GLN A 228 -12.62 -2.26 34.75
CA GLN A 228 -13.94 -2.60 35.34
C GLN A 228 -14.80 -1.36 35.62
N GLN A 229 -14.21 -0.27 36.11
CA GLN A 229 -14.93 0.97 36.37
C GLN A 229 -15.41 1.65 35.09
N LEU A 230 -14.62 1.61 34.01
CA LEU A 230 -15.03 2.14 32.70
C LEU A 230 -16.28 1.44 32.17
N VAL A 231 -16.37 0.11 32.31
CA VAL A 231 -17.57 -0.65 31.93
C VAL A 231 -18.78 -0.25 32.78
N ARG A 232 -18.59 -0.07 34.10
CA ARG A 232 -19.67 0.34 35.02
C ARG A 232 -20.19 1.75 34.73
N LEU A 233 -19.28 2.71 34.57
CA LEU A 233 -19.61 4.09 34.21
C LEU A 233 -20.26 4.17 32.83
N GLY A 234 -19.81 3.33 31.89
CA GLY A 234 -20.43 3.16 30.58
C GLY A 234 -21.89 2.71 30.67
N ARG A 235 -22.20 1.73 31.55
CA ARG A 235 -23.60 1.31 31.81
C ARG A 235 -24.45 2.43 32.42
N ARG A 236 -23.85 3.31 33.23
CA ARG A 236 -24.49 4.50 33.83
C ARG A 236 -24.57 5.71 32.89
N ARG A 237 -24.12 5.59 31.63
CA ARG A 237 -24.00 6.69 30.64
C ARG A 237 -23.12 7.86 31.08
N GLN A 238 -22.23 7.66 32.07
CA GLN A 238 -21.30 8.68 32.55
C GLN A 238 -19.97 8.63 31.78
N HIS A 239 -20.05 8.81 30.45
CA HIS A 239 -18.89 8.65 29.55
C HIS A 239 -17.79 9.68 29.75
N VAL A 240 -18.12 10.91 30.18
CA VAL A 240 -17.13 11.97 30.43
C VAL A 240 -16.26 11.63 31.65
N LEU A 241 -16.88 11.17 32.74
CA LEU A 241 -16.17 10.77 33.96
C LEU A 241 -15.34 9.50 33.74
N ALA A 242 -15.81 8.59 32.87
CA ALA A 242 -15.04 7.45 32.44
C ALA A 242 -13.80 7.87 31.62
N PHE A 243 -13.95 8.81 30.68
CA PHE A 243 -12.81 9.36 29.93
C PHE A 243 -11.79 10.03 30.85
N SER A 244 -12.22 10.88 31.78
CA SER A 244 -11.30 11.56 32.70
C SER A 244 -10.53 10.57 33.56
N LEU A 245 -11.17 9.50 34.02
CA LEU A 245 -10.54 8.44 34.80
C LEU A 245 -9.52 7.64 33.98
N LEU A 246 -9.85 7.30 32.72
CA LEU A 246 -8.91 6.64 31.80
C LEU A 246 -7.71 7.56 31.47
N ALA A 247 -7.96 8.83 31.15
CA ALA A 247 -6.92 9.80 30.83
C ALA A 247 -5.97 10.02 32.01
N THR A 248 -6.51 10.20 33.21
CA THR A 248 -5.70 10.36 34.43
C THR A 248 -4.81 9.14 34.66
N TYR A 249 -5.36 7.93 34.52
CA TYR A 249 -4.57 6.70 34.66
C TYR A 249 -3.45 6.59 33.64
N LEU A 250 -3.74 6.81 32.35
CA LEU A 250 -2.73 6.68 31.31
C LEU A 250 -1.63 7.75 31.44
N ILE A 251 -1.98 8.99 31.80
CA ILE A 251 -1.00 10.06 32.02
C ILE A 251 -0.13 9.74 33.25
N VAL A 252 -0.71 9.33 34.37
CA VAL A 252 0.03 8.95 35.58
C VAL A 252 0.92 7.73 35.32
N LEU A 253 0.37 6.69 34.68
CA LEU A 253 1.13 5.51 34.26
C LEU A 253 2.32 5.94 33.42
N ARG A 254 2.11 6.85 32.46
CA ARG A 254 3.18 7.30 31.58
C ARG A 254 4.24 8.10 32.31
N GLY A 255 3.84 9.02 33.20
CA GLY A 255 4.78 9.77 34.04
C GLY A 255 5.65 8.86 34.90
N LEU A 256 5.07 7.79 35.46
CA LEU A 256 5.82 6.80 36.24
C LEU A 256 6.72 5.92 35.38
N MET A 257 6.27 5.52 34.20
CA MET A 257 7.11 4.81 33.23
C MET A 257 8.35 5.63 32.87
N LEU A 258 8.19 6.93 32.60
CA LEU A 258 9.30 7.84 32.31
C LEU A 258 10.21 8.01 33.54
N TYR A 259 9.65 8.20 34.73
CA TYR A 259 10.41 8.36 35.97
C TYR A 259 11.25 7.12 36.34
N PHE A 260 10.68 5.92 36.21
CA PHE A 260 11.38 4.66 36.50
C PHE A 260 12.19 4.10 35.33
N GLY A 261 12.15 4.74 34.15
CA GLY A 261 12.83 4.26 32.94
C GLY A 261 12.23 2.96 32.36
N VAL A 262 10.93 2.71 32.54
CA VAL A 262 10.23 1.52 32.02
C VAL A 262 9.63 1.84 30.64
N PRO A 263 9.77 0.97 29.62
CA PRO A 263 10.25 -0.42 29.68
C PRO A 263 11.76 -0.61 29.45
N PHE A 264 12.53 0.44 29.17
CA PHE A 264 13.97 0.35 28.91
C PHE A 264 14.73 -0.44 30.00
N LEU A 265 14.34 -0.26 31.26
CA LEU A 265 14.86 -1.01 32.39
C LEU A 265 14.83 -2.52 32.15
N PHE A 266 13.70 -3.05 31.67
CA PHE A 266 13.47 -4.48 31.50
C PHE A 266 13.87 -5.00 30.12
N ILE A 267 13.95 -4.12 29.13
CA ILE A 267 14.09 -4.45 27.70
C ILE A 267 15.13 -3.52 27.07
N GLU A 268 16.37 -4.02 26.90
CA GLU A 268 17.47 -3.34 26.20
C GLU A 268 17.30 -3.38 24.67
N TRP A 269 16.15 -2.94 24.15
CA TRP A 269 15.95 -2.83 22.70
C TRP A 269 16.39 -1.45 22.19
N ASP A 270 16.99 -1.41 20.99
CA ASP A 270 17.41 -0.17 20.30
C ASP A 270 16.29 0.87 20.20
N LEU A 271 15.03 0.41 20.19
CA LEU A 271 13.83 1.23 20.19
C LEU A 271 13.78 2.23 21.36
N PHE A 272 14.26 1.85 22.54
CA PHE A 272 14.27 2.68 23.75
C PHE A 272 15.64 3.30 24.04
N ASN A 273 16.59 3.20 23.10
CA ASN A 273 17.94 3.76 23.25
C ASN A 273 17.97 5.24 22.79
N PRO A 274 18.34 6.20 23.68
CA PRO A 274 18.41 7.62 23.33
C PRO A 274 19.45 7.97 22.26
N LYS A 275 20.43 7.08 21.98
CA LYS A 275 21.47 7.30 20.95
C LYS A 275 20.86 7.52 19.56
N PHE A 276 19.77 6.84 19.25
CA PHE A 276 19.16 6.87 17.91
C PHE A 276 18.10 7.96 17.73
N TYR A 277 17.50 8.43 18.82
CA TYR A 277 16.48 9.47 18.83
C TYR A 277 16.33 10.05 20.23
N ALA A 278 16.43 11.37 20.37
CA ALA A 278 16.09 12.07 21.61
C ALA A 278 15.58 13.48 21.29
N ALA A 279 14.30 13.74 21.54
CA ALA A 279 13.68 15.03 21.24
C ALA A 279 13.41 15.86 22.49
N SER A 280 12.94 15.24 23.58
CA SER A 280 12.65 15.93 24.84
C SER A 280 12.66 14.98 26.04
N VAL A 281 12.48 15.53 27.25
CA VAL A 281 12.31 14.73 28.48
C VAL A 281 11.07 13.82 28.41
N LEU A 282 10.03 14.22 27.67
CA LEU A 282 8.83 13.41 27.46
C LEU A 282 8.99 12.38 26.34
N THR A 283 9.96 12.58 25.44
CA THR A 283 10.26 11.79 24.24
C THR A 283 11.76 11.51 24.13
N PRO A 284 12.31 10.75 25.09
CA PRO A 284 13.74 10.44 25.19
C PRO A 284 14.26 9.45 24.15
N SER A 285 13.35 8.71 23.51
CA SER A 285 13.60 7.57 22.64
C SER A 285 12.43 7.43 21.68
N LEU A 286 12.66 6.70 20.59
CA LEU A 286 11.64 6.46 19.57
C LEU A 286 10.48 5.60 20.11
N GLY A 287 10.79 4.63 20.98
CA GLY A 287 9.80 3.80 21.68
C GLY A 287 8.93 4.61 22.62
N ASP A 288 9.51 5.59 23.31
CA ASP A 288 8.77 6.46 24.19
C ASP A 288 7.82 7.40 23.43
N LEU A 289 8.20 7.84 22.23
CA LEU A 289 7.30 8.56 21.32
C LEU A 289 6.13 7.67 20.87
N LEU A 290 6.40 6.41 20.50
CA LEU A 290 5.37 5.44 20.14
C LEU A 290 4.36 5.21 21.29
N LEU A 291 4.85 5.10 22.52
CA LEU A 291 4.01 4.93 23.71
C LEU A 291 3.14 6.18 23.99
N ASN A 292 3.70 7.38 23.86
CA ASN A 292 2.94 8.63 24.00
C ASN A 292 1.82 8.69 22.95
N LEU A 293 2.15 8.34 21.71
CA LEU A 293 1.20 8.28 20.60
C LEU A 293 0.08 7.25 20.84
N LEU A 294 0.42 6.08 21.36
CA LEU A 294 -0.54 5.04 21.73
C LEU A 294 -1.55 5.56 22.77
N VAL A 295 -1.08 6.26 23.81
CA VAL A 295 -1.94 6.87 24.83
C VAL A 295 -2.92 7.85 24.17
N LEU A 296 -2.42 8.75 23.32
CA LEU A 296 -3.25 9.74 22.62
C LEU A 296 -4.29 9.08 21.70
N ILE A 297 -3.91 8.05 20.95
CA ILE A 297 -4.82 7.31 20.06
C ILE A 297 -5.91 6.59 20.87
N VAL A 298 -5.57 5.93 21.98
CA VAL A 298 -6.55 5.24 22.85
C VAL A 298 -7.57 6.25 23.39
N LEU A 299 -7.12 7.42 23.83
CA LEU A 299 -8.00 8.49 24.30
C LEU A 299 -8.88 9.04 23.17
N ALA A 300 -8.31 9.29 22.00
CA ALA A 300 -9.05 9.77 20.83
C ALA A 300 -10.11 8.75 20.37
N LEU A 301 -9.77 7.46 20.29
CA LEU A 301 -10.71 6.38 19.94
C LEU A 301 -11.84 6.23 20.96
N TYR A 302 -11.53 6.32 22.26
CA TYR A 302 -12.56 6.31 23.29
C TYR A 302 -13.53 7.47 23.07
N TRP A 303 -13.01 8.67 22.88
CA TRP A 303 -13.83 9.86 22.72
C TRP A 303 -14.68 9.79 21.44
N VAL A 304 -14.10 9.44 20.29
CA VAL A 304 -14.84 9.27 19.02
C VAL A 304 -15.98 8.25 19.14
N ASN A 305 -15.82 7.17 19.91
CA ASN A 305 -16.87 6.15 20.07
C ASN A 305 -18.02 6.57 21.00
N TYR A 306 -17.75 7.38 22.03
CA TYR A 306 -18.74 7.72 23.06
C TYR A 306 -19.18 9.18 23.06
N TYR A 307 -18.57 10.05 22.25
CA TYR A 307 -18.83 11.49 22.22
C TYR A 307 -20.32 11.84 22.06
N TYR A 308 -21.01 11.23 21.08
CA TYR A 308 -22.43 11.46 20.82
C TYR A 308 -23.36 11.03 21.98
N LYS A 309 -22.87 10.19 22.89
CA LYS A 309 -23.59 9.72 24.08
C LYS A 309 -23.25 10.53 25.33
N SER A 310 -22.34 11.49 25.24
CA SER A 310 -21.87 12.29 26.36
C SER A 310 -22.87 13.39 26.75
N THR A 311 -22.86 13.76 28.03
CA THR A 311 -23.60 14.92 28.55
C THR A 311 -23.07 16.26 28.00
N LEU A 312 -21.79 16.30 27.65
CA LEU A 312 -21.15 17.46 27.04
C LEU A 312 -21.73 17.74 25.64
N TYR A 313 -21.93 16.70 24.83
CA TYR A 313 -22.57 16.83 23.53
C TYR A 313 -24.01 17.33 23.62
N THR A 314 -24.80 16.86 24.60
CA THR A 314 -26.19 17.35 24.78
C THR A 314 -26.24 18.79 25.28
N TYR A 315 -25.28 19.22 26.10
CA TYR A 315 -25.13 20.61 26.51
C TYR A 315 -24.79 21.52 25.33
N LEU A 316 -23.79 21.14 24.51
CA LEU A 316 -23.37 21.90 23.32
C LEU A 316 -24.53 22.15 22.34
N LEU A 317 -25.47 21.21 22.19
CA LEU A 317 -26.63 21.37 21.31
C LEU A 317 -27.62 22.45 21.76
N LYS A 318 -27.68 22.75 23.06
CA LYS A 318 -28.59 23.75 23.66
C LYS A 318 -28.09 25.20 23.56
N LEU A 319 -26.89 25.43 23.03
CA LEU A 319 -26.32 26.76 22.90
C LEU A 319 -27.13 27.69 21.96
N PRO A 320 -27.16 29.00 22.24
CA PRO A 320 -27.80 29.99 21.35
C PRO A 320 -27.05 30.11 20.00
N PRO A 321 -27.69 30.67 18.94
CA PRO A 321 -27.13 30.69 17.59
C PRO A 321 -25.78 31.41 17.47
N TRP A 322 -25.58 32.53 18.19
CA TRP A 322 -24.31 33.25 18.19
C TRP A 322 -23.18 32.41 18.82
N ALA A 323 -23.46 31.73 19.94
CA ALA A 323 -22.48 30.86 20.60
C ALA A 323 -22.12 29.65 19.73
N LYS A 324 -23.08 29.11 18.98
CA LYS A 324 -22.82 28.06 17.97
C LYS A 324 -21.89 28.53 16.86
N ALA A 325 -22.02 29.78 16.39
CA ALA A 325 -21.12 30.35 15.41
C ALA A 325 -19.69 30.52 15.97
N VAL A 326 -19.56 31.04 17.20
CA VAL A 326 -18.25 31.16 17.89
C VAL A 326 -17.59 29.79 18.04
N VAL A 327 -18.31 28.79 18.57
CA VAL A 327 -17.76 27.43 18.70
C VAL A 327 -17.40 26.82 17.34
N SER A 328 -18.15 27.13 16.28
CA SER A 328 -17.82 26.65 14.93
C SER A 328 -16.50 27.23 14.43
N VAL A 329 -16.27 28.53 14.61
CA VAL A 329 -15.00 29.19 14.30
C VAL A 329 -13.88 28.62 15.19
N SER A 330 -14.14 28.39 16.48
CA SER A 330 -13.19 27.77 17.40
C SER A 330 -12.85 26.32 17.01
N CYS A 331 -13.79 25.54 16.46
CA CYS A 331 -13.50 24.19 15.95
C CYS A 331 -12.51 24.23 14.78
N VAL A 332 -12.62 25.24 13.91
CA VAL A 332 -11.67 25.47 12.82
C VAL A 332 -10.33 25.91 13.42
N GLY A 333 -10.31 26.88 14.34
CA GLY A 333 -9.07 27.30 15.01
C GLY A 333 -8.34 26.15 15.74
N LEU A 334 -9.08 25.31 16.45
CA LEU A 334 -8.53 24.13 17.12
C LEU A 334 -8.02 23.09 16.11
N SER A 335 -8.59 23.02 14.90
CA SER A 335 -8.07 22.15 13.84
C SER A 335 -6.67 22.57 13.39
N TYR A 336 -6.38 23.88 13.35
CA TYR A 336 -5.04 24.40 13.08
C TYR A 336 -4.06 24.09 14.20
N LEU A 337 -4.48 24.12 15.46
CA LEU A 337 -3.63 23.71 16.59
C LEU A 337 -3.31 22.22 16.55
N VAL A 338 -4.30 21.38 16.23
CA VAL A 338 -4.08 19.93 16.01
C VAL A 338 -3.13 19.71 14.84
N PHE A 339 -3.31 20.43 13.74
CA PHE A 339 -2.41 20.37 12.58
C PHE A 339 -0.98 20.76 12.95
N ALA A 340 -0.79 21.89 13.66
CA ALA A 340 0.53 22.36 14.10
C ALA A 340 1.22 21.37 15.04
N PHE A 341 0.48 20.77 15.98
CA PHE A 341 1.01 19.72 16.85
C PHE A 341 1.49 18.50 16.05
N CYS A 342 0.65 17.96 15.15
CA CYS A 342 1.03 16.82 14.32
C CYS A 342 2.19 17.15 13.37
N TYR A 343 2.22 18.36 12.81
CA TYR A 343 3.31 18.84 11.96
C TYR A 343 4.65 18.93 12.73
N ALA A 344 4.61 19.44 13.96
CA ALA A 344 5.79 19.50 14.83
C ALA A 344 6.32 18.09 15.19
N GLU A 345 5.44 17.14 15.52
CA GLU A 345 5.85 15.75 15.77
C GLU A 345 6.48 15.09 14.54
N LEU A 346 5.90 15.30 13.35
CA LEU A 346 6.50 14.81 12.10
C LEU A 346 7.87 15.45 11.82
N THR A 347 8.02 16.74 12.12
CA THR A 347 9.29 17.46 11.98
C THR A 347 10.34 16.92 12.94
N ASN A 348 9.99 16.70 14.20
CA ASN A 348 10.89 16.13 15.22
C ASN A 348 11.39 14.74 14.83
N ILE A 349 10.53 13.90 14.26
CA ILE A 349 10.94 12.58 13.74
C ILE A 349 12.01 12.73 12.66
N TYR A 350 11.90 13.71 11.77
CA TYR A 350 12.89 13.91 10.71
C TYR A 350 14.18 14.57 11.21
N GLU A 351 14.07 15.60 12.05
CA GLU A 351 15.21 16.39 12.54
C GLU A 351 16.08 15.64 13.55
N LYS A 352 15.46 14.85 14.44
CA LYS A 352 16.15 14.18 15.57
C LYS A 352 16.46 12.71 15.31
N SER A 353 15.94 12.12 14.24
CA SER A 353 16.29 10.75 13.84
C SER A 353 17.57 10.75 13.02
N GLN A 354 18.38 9.71 13.20
CA GLN A 354 19.54 9.46 12.35
C GLN A 354 19.16 8.90 10.96
N PHE A 355 17.88 8.54 10.76
CA PHE A 355 17.40 7.88 9.53
C PHE A 355 16.55 8.84 8.70
N THR A 356 16.86 8.92 7.40
CA THR A 356 15.99 9.63 6.44
C THR A 356 14.71 8.84 6.14
N LEU A 357 13.59 9.56 6.13
CA LEU A 357 12.28 9.06 5.67
C LEU A 357 12.06 9.31 4.17
N ASP A 358 12.98 10.00 3.50
CA ASP A 358 12.96 10.21 2.06
C ASP A 358 13.30 8.90 1.33
N ILE A 359 12.33 8.35 0.61
CA ILE A 359 12.52 7.12 -0.15
C ILE A 359 13.35 7.33 -1.42
N THR A 360 13.53 8.59 -1.84
CA THR A 360 14.37 8.97 -2.99
C THR A 360 15.86 9.06 -2.65
N LEU A 361 16.21 8.95 -1.36
CA LEU A 361 17.59 8.87 -0.88
C LEU A 361 17.97 7.48 -0.40
N SER A 362 17.05 6.73 0.24
CA SER A 362 17.34 5.39 0.75
C SER A 362 16.12 4.48 0.75
N ILE A 363 16.28 3.29 0.17
CA ILE A 363 15.27 2.21 0.12
C ILE A 363 15.51 1.10 1.15
N HIS A 364 16.56 1.21 1.95
CA HIS A 364 16.81 0.26 3.04
C HIS A 364 15.82 0.52 4.19
N PHE A 365 15.07 -0.51 4.59
CA PHE A 365 14.11 -0.46 5.69
C PHE A 365 14.69 -1.14 6.94
N SER A 366 15.48 -0.38 7.70
CA SER A 366 15.91 -0.83 9.03
C SER A 366 14.71 -0.97 9.98
N PHE A 367 14.86 -1.77 11.03
CA PHE A 367 13.83 -1.91 12.07
C PHE A 367 13.37 -0.56 12.62
N LEU A 368 14.31 0.34 12.92
CA LEU A 368 14.00 1.68 13.44
C LEU A 368 13.27 2.56 12.40
N LYS A 369 13.62 2.46 11.11
CA LYS A 369 12.88 3.15 10.03
C LYS A 369 11.44 2.64 9.92
N ILE A 370 11.20 1.33 10.07
CA ILE A 370 9.85 0.76 10.11
C ILE A 370 9.06 1.33 11.30
N ILE A 371 9.68 1.46 12.48
CA ILE A 371 9.03 2.09 13.63
C ILE A 371 8.69 3.56 13.34
N CYS A 372 9.57 4.33 12.70
CA CYS A 372 9.26 5.71 12.30
C CYS A 372 8.03 5.77 11.37
N LEU A 373 7.91 4.82 10.42
CA LEU A 373 6.73 4.71 9.57
C LEU A 373 5.46 4.32 10.35
N LEU A 374 5.57 3.47 11.37
CA LEU A 374 4.45 3.15 12.26
C LEU A 374 4.02 4.37 13.10
N ILE A 375 4.98 5.17 13.57
CA ILE A 375 4.69 6.44 14.26
C ILE A 375 4.01 7.41 13.30
N PHE A 376 4.47 7.54 12.05
CA PHE A 376 3.79 8.33 11.02
C PHE A 376 2.33 7.88 10.80
N ILE A 377 2.08 6.57 10.70
CA ILE A 377 0.72 6.01 10.59
C ILE A 377 -0.12 6.40 11.82
N GLY A 378 0.45 6.29 13.02
CA GLY A 378 -0.23 6.65 14.26
C GLY A 378 -0.52 8.15 14.37
N VAL A 379 0.42 9.03 13.99
CA VAL A 379 0.22 10.49 13.96
C VAL A 379 -0.86 10.85 12.95
N SER A 380 -0.85 10.22 11.77
CA SER A 380 -1.89 10.36 10.74
C SER A 380 -3.26 9.92 11.24
N ALA A 381 -3.34 8.81 11.98
CA ALA A 381 -4.57 8.32 12.59
C ALA A 381 -5.07 9.26 13.69
N LEU A 382 -4.18 9.76 14.55
CA LEU A 382 -4.51 10.73 15.60
C LEU A 382 -5.06 12.04 14.99
N TYR A 383 -4.37 12.58 13.98
CA TYR A 383 -4.81 13.75 13.22
C TYR A 383 -6.22 13.53 12.65
N PHE A 384 -6.44 12.41 11.95
CA PHE A 384 -7.75 12.07 11.41
C PHE A 384 -8.85 12.01 12.49
N LEU A 385 -8.60 11.33 13.62
CA LEU A 385 -9.59 11.15 14.69
C LEU A 385 -9.98 12.48 15.35
N LEU A 386 -8.98 13.35 15.62
CA LEU A 386 -9.22 14.65 16.23
C LEU A 386 -9.94 15.60 15.26
N ILE A 387 -9.52 15.65 13.99
CA ILE A 387 -10.22 16.43 12.95
C ILE A 387 -11.65 15.91 12.75
N HIS A 388 -11.86 14.58 12.75
CA HIS A 388 -13.19 14.00 12.68
C HIS A 388 -14.10 14.45 13.83
N LEU A 389 -13.56 14.53 15.05
CA LEU A 389 -14.30 15.03 16.21
C LEU A 389 -14.73 16.49 16.01
N LEU A 390 -13.80 17.36 15.63
CA LEU A 390 -14.05 18.80 15.43
C LEU A 390 -15.05 19.02 14.29
N ALA A 391 -14.85 18.33 13.16
CA ALA A 391 -15.76 18.38 12.02
C ALA A 391 -17.16 17.84 12.37
N SER A 392 -17.25 16.84 13.25
CA SER A 392 -18.54 16.32 13.74
C SER A 392 -19.34 17.36 14.52
N VAL A 393 -18.67 18.13 15.40
CA VAL A 393 -19.31 19.24 16.13
C VAL A 393 -19.74 20.34 15.17
N PHE A 394 -18.81 20.79 14.32
CA PHE A 394 -19.04 21.83 13.33
C PHE A 394 -20.22 21.52 12.42
N PHE A 395 -20.25 20.30 11.88
CA PHE A 395 -21.29 19.86 10.97
C PHE A 395 -22.66 19.79 11.64
N ARG A 396 -22.73 19.43 12.93
CA ARG A 396 -23.99 19.39 13.67
C ARG A 396 -24.58 20.77 13.91
N PHE A 397 -23.75 21.77 14.18
CA PHE A 397 -24.18 23.16 14.39
C PHE A 397 -24.61 23.86 13.11
N ASN A 398 -23.89 23.61 12.01
CA ASN A 398 -24.09 24.29 10.73
C ASN A 398 -24.94 23.48 9.73
N ARG A 399 -25.59 22.39 10.17
CA ARG A 399 -26.52 21.59 9.35
C ARG A 399 -27.75 22.36 8.84
N PRO A 400 -28.49 23.11 9.67
CA PRO A 400 -29.76 23.69 9.26
C PRO A 400 -29.59 24.94 8.37
N VAL A 401 -28.35 25.35 8.08
CA VAL A 401 -28.06 26.57 7.35
C VAL A 401 -27.48 26.23 5.97
N SER A 402 -27.65 27.11 4.98
CA SER A 402 -27.11 26.94 3.63
C SER A 402 -25.61 26.66 3.67
N TRP A 403 -25.13 25.72 2.85
CA TRP A 403 -23.71 25.35 2.72
C TRP A 403 -22.77 26.56 2.61
N VAL A 404 -23.23 27.64 1.96
CA VAL A 404 -22.53 28.93 1.83
C VAL A 404 -22.14 29.53 3.19
N ARG A 405 -23.04 29.55 4.19
CA ARG A 405 -22.74 30.12 5.52
C ARG A 405 -21.74 29.27 6.29
N GLY A 406 -21.88 27.95 6.22
CA GLY A 406 -20.91 27.04 6.84
C GLY A 406 -19.53 27.17 6.21
N GLY A 407 -19.45 27.26 4.89
CA GLY A 407 -18.21 27.56 4.17
C GLY A 407 -17.60 28.90 4.60
N GLY A 408 -18.43 29.95 4.73
CA GLY A 408 -18.00 31.25 5.25
C GLY A 408 -17.43 31.20 6.67
N LEU A 409 -17.98 30.36 7.56
CA LEU A 409 -17.43 30.15 8.90
C LEU A 409 -16.08 29.41 8.90
N VAL A 410 -15.89 28.46 7.96
CA VAL A 410 -14.57 27.82 7.77
C VAL A 410 -13.55 28.86 7.30
N LEU A 411 -13.90 29.65 6.30
CA LEU A 411 -13.03 30.71 5.77
C LEU A 411 -12.69 31.75 6.85
N ALA A 412 -13.67 32.18 7.65
CA ALA A 412 -13.44 33.09 8.76
C ALA A 412 -12.48 32.49 9.81
N GLY A 413 -12.66 31.22 10.19
CA GLY A 413 -11.75 30.54 11.10
C GLY A 413 -10.32 30.43 10.55
N THR A 414 -10.17 30.10 9.27
CA THR A 414 -8.87 30.06 8.58
C THR A 414 -8.21 31.44 8.54
N VAL A 415 -8.94 32.51 8.22
CA VAL A 415 -8.39 33.88 8.19
C VAL A 415 -7.98 34.35 9.59
N ILE A 416 -8.79 34.06 10.62
CA ILE A 416 -8.43 34.38 12.01
C ILE A 416 -7.15 33.67 12.42
N MET A 417 -7.02 32.38 12.13
CA MET A 417 -5.79 31.65 12.43
C MET A 417 -4.60 32.18 11.64
N ALA A 418 -4.79 32.56 10.37
CA ALA A 418 -3.72 33.17 9.59
C ALA A 418 -3.25 34.51 10.20
N LEU A 419 -4.19 35.33 10.68
CA LEU A 419 -3.87 36.58 11.36
C LEU A 419 -3.16 36.35 12.70
N ILE A 420 -3.58 35.34 13.48
CA ILE A 420 -2.90 34.95 14.72
C ILE A 420 -1.47 34.48 14.44
N SER A 421 -1.28 33.64 13.41
CA SER A 421 0.06 33.17 13.02
C SER A 421 0.95 34.33 12.58
N TRP A 422 0.43 35.28 11.81
CA TRP A 422 1.16 36.50 11.43
C TRP A 422 1.52 37.37 12.65
N LEU A 423 0.58 37.55 13.59
CA LEU A 423 0.79 38.33 14.81
C LEU A 423 1.86 37.72 15.74
N LEU A 424 1.94 36.39 15.78
CA LEU A 424 2.88 35.63 16.61
C LEU A 424 4.20 35.32 15.88
N ASP A 425 4.41 35.86 14.68
CA ASP A 425 5.57 35.60 13.81
C ASP A 425 5.83 34.09 13.57
N LEU A 426 4.74 33.32 13.47
CA LEU A 426 4.80 31.90 13.17
C LEU A 426 4.87 31.69 11.65
N PRO A 427 5.75 30.80 11.16
CA PRO A 427 5.91 30.57 9.72
C PRO A 427 4.61 30.04 9.11
N LEU A 428 4.03 30.82 8.21
CA LEU A 428 2.76 30.55 7.55
C LEU A 428 3.01 29.98 6.16
N SER A 429 3.44 28.73 6.11
CA SER A 429 3.62 28.01 4.85
C SER A 429 2.28 27.69 4.19
N ILE A 430 2.29 27.52 2.87
CA ILE A 430 1.10 27.18 2.05
C ILE A 430 0.39 25.93 2.61
N ILE A 431 1.11 25.04 3.29
CA ILE A 431 0.55 23.82 3.89
C ILE A 431 -0.53 24.10 4.97
N TYR A 432 -0.50 25.26 5.63
CA TYR A 432 -1.56 25.64 6.57
C TYR A 432 -2.89 25.93 5.87
N ALA A 433 -2.86 26.46 4.63
CA ALA A 433 -4.06 26.62 3.82
C ALA A 433 -4.68 25.27 3.42
N VAL A 434 -3.84 24.24 3.24
CA VAL A 434 -4.26 22.87 2.91
C VAL A 434 -5.12 22.26 4.03
N ASN A 435 -4.83 22.53 5.31
CA ASN A 435 -5.69 22.11 6.43
C ASN A 435 -7.09 22.75 6.38
N GLY A 436 -7.17 24.05 6.05
CA GLY A 436 -8.45 24.74 5.86
C GLY A 436 -9.27 24.14 4.72
N LEU A 437 -8.62 23.85 3.59
CA LEU A 437 -9.24 23.15 2.45
C LEU A 437 -9.72 21.75 2.85
N TYR A 438 -8.91 20.98 3.58
CA TYR A 438 -9.30 19.65 4.07
C TYR A 438 -10.56 19.74 4.93
N PHE A 439 -10.60 20.66 5.90
CA PHE A 439 -11.76 20.85 6.77
C PHE A 439 -13.02 21.27 5.98
N LEU A 440 -12.86 22.16 4.99
CA LEU A 440 -13.94 22.59 4.10
C LEU A 440 -14.50 21.40 3.28
N LEU A 441 -13.64 20.55 2.72
CA LEU A 441 -14.05 19.36 1.97
C LEU A 441 -14.80 18.35 2.86
N ILE A 442 -14.36 18.16 4.10
CA ILE A 442 -15.06 17.31 5.08
C ILE A 442 -16.49 17.82 5.32
N TYR A 443 -16.64 19.13 5.50
CA TYR A 443 -17.94 19.77 5.68
C TYR A 443 -18.81 19.66 4.43
N ALA A 444 -18.28 20.01 3.25
CA ALA A 444 -19.01 20.00 1.98
C ALA A 444 -19.54 18.61 1.61
N ALA A 445 -18.72 17.56 1.80
CA ALA A 445 -19.12 16.18 1.49
C ALA A 445 -20.04 15.54 2.56
N GLY A 446 -20.10 16.12 3.76
CA GLY A 446 -20.88 15.62 4.90
C GLY A 446 -20.35 14.30 5.47
N PHE A 447 -19.03 14.08 5.39
CA PHE A 447 -18.37 12.84 5.83
C PHE A 447 -18.54 12.46 7.30
N PRO A 448 -18.68 13.38 8.27
CA PRO A 448 -18.81 12.98 9.69
C PRO A 448 -19.95 12.01 9.99
N ARG A 449 -21.01 11.97 9.16
CA ARG A 449 -22.12 11.01 9.32
C ARG A 449 -21.81 9.59 8.87
N THR A 450 -20.83 9.43 7.99
CA THR A 450 -20.69 8.18 7.23
C THR A 450 -19.81 7.18 7.94
N LEU A 451 -18.85 7.64 8.75
CA LEU A 451 -17.86 6.81 9.45
C LEU A 451 -18.50 5.61 10.19
N TYR A 452 -19.57 5.84 10.95
CA TYR A 452 -20.24 4.80 11.75
C TYR A 452 -21.23 3.92 10.96
N THR A 453 -21.57 4.29 9.72
CA THR A 453 -22.52 3.54 8.87
C THR A 453 -21.85 2.64 7.84
N PHE A 454 -20.51 2.73 7.73
CA PHE A 454 -19.67 1.98 6.79
C PHE A 454 -20.25 1.95 5.36
N ARG A 455 -20.61 3.14 4.84
CA ARG A 455 -21.14 3.31 3.48
C ARG A 455 -20.01 3.66 2.51
N TYR A 456 -20.30 3.67 1.21
CA TYR A 456 -19.41 4.17 0.14
C TYR A 456 -18.59 5.43 0.52
N LYS A 457 -19.27 6.44 1.07
CA LYS A 457 -18.66 7.69 1.52
C LYS A 457 -17.61 7.52 2.64
N THR A 458 -17.65 6.44 3.42
CA THR A 458 -16.65 6.13 4.45
C THR A 458 -15.30 5.78 3.85
N SER A 459 -15.28 4.96 2.80
CA SER A 459 -14.02 4.61 2.12
C SER A 459 -13.38 5.83 1.48
N ILE A 460 -14.15 6.68 0.79
CA ILE A 460 -13.63 7.96 0.27
C ILE A 460 -13.10 8.83 1.42
N TYR A 461 -13.82 8.91 2.54
CA TYR A 461 -13.40 9.74 3.65
C TYR A 461 -12.04 9.32 4.20
N LEU A 462 -11.81 8.02 4.34
CA LEU A 462 -10.52 7.47 4.81
C LEU A 462 -9.40 7.68 3.78
N PHE A 463 -9.66 7.46 2.48
CA PHE A 463 -8.66 7.70 1.44
C PHE A 463 -8.34 9.19 1.25
N MET A 464 -9.34 10.07 1.39
CA MET A 464 -9.12 11.52 1.40
C MET A 464 -8.30 11.95 2.62
N ALA A 465 -8.58 11.39 3.81
CA ALA A 465 -7.74 11.63 4.98
C ALA A 465 -6.29 11.19 4.74
N ALA A 466 -6.10 9.99 4.18
CA ALA A 466 -4.78 9.48 3.80
C ALA A 466 -4.06 10.42 2.82
N PHE A 467 -4.77 10.97 1.83
CA PHE A 467 -4.23 11.93 0.86
C PHE A 467 -3.66 13.17 1.55
N PHE A 468 -4.44 13.82 2.43
CA PHE A 468 -3.99 15.03 3.12
C PHE A 468 -2.87 14.76 4.14
N CYS A 469 -2.90 13.62 4.85
CA CYS A 469 -1.80 13.23 5.74
C CYS A 469 -0.50 12.94 4.97
N ALA A 470 -0.58 12.24 3.84
CA ALA A 470 0.58 11.97 2.99
C ALA A 470 1.15 13.26 2.38
N LEU A 471 0.28 14.16 1.91
CA LEU A 471 0.70 15.45 1.33
C LEU A 471 1.43 16.32 2.35
N THR A 472 0.91 16.40 3.57
CA THR A 472 1.51 17.20 4.65
C THR A 472 2.85 16.63 5.09
N THR A 473 2.97 15.31 5.17
CA THR A 473 4.23 14.64 5.53
C THR A 473 5.27 14.74 4.42
N ALA A 474 4.87 14.61 3.15
CA ALA A 474 5.78 14.80 2.01
C ALA A 474 6.33 16.23 1.96
N TYR A 475 5.53 17.22 2.33
CA TYR A 475 6.00 18.60 2.46
C TYR A 475 6.98 18.78 3.65
N VAL A 476 6.76 18.11 4.79
CA VAL A 476 7.74 18.08 5.90
C VAL A 476 9.07 17.51 5.43
N VAL A 477 9.05 16.37 4.72
CA VAL A 477 10.26 15.74 4.16
C VAL A 477 10.99 16.71 3.23
N TYR A 478 10.27 17.35 2.31
CA TYR A 478 10.83 18.34 1.39
C TYR A 478 11.51 19.52 2.10
N GLU A 479 10.80 20.18 3.02
CA GLU A 479 11.33 21.33 3.78
C GLU A 479 12.60 20.94 4.55
N GLN A 480 12.55 19.82 5.26
CA GLN A 480 13.68 19.38 6.08
C GLN A 480 14.89 18.96 5.24
N GLU A 481 14.67 18.29 4.11
CA GLU A 481 15.78 17.90 3.23
C GLU A 481 16.41 19.12 2.56
N VAL A 482 15.61 20.12 2.15
CA VAL A 482 16.10 21.40 1.63
C VAL A 482 16.96 22.12 2.66
N GLN A 483 16.51 22.20 3.92
CA GLN A 483 17.28 22.84 5.01
C GLN A 483 18.58 22.10 5.29
N LYS A 484 18.54 20.77 5.36
CA LYS A 484 19.72 19.92 5.55
C LYS A 484 20.73 20.10 4.41
N GLN A 485 20.27 20.10 3.17
CA GLN A 485 21.10 20.28 2.00
C GLN A 485 21.73 21.69 1.94
N LEU A 486 20.99 22.73 2.33
CA LEU A 486 21.52 24.10 2.43
C LEU A 486 22.63 24.21 3.48
N ALA A 487 22.44 23.61 4.66
CA ALA A 487 23.48 23.58 5.70
C ALA A 487 24.76 22.85 5.23
N HIS A 488 24.61 21.75 4.47
CA HIS A 488 25.75 21.05 3.86
C HIS A 488 26.45 21.90 2.79
N GLU A 489 25.70 22.56 1.90
CA GLU A 489 26.25 23.47 0.86
C GLU A 489 27.06 24.61 1.50
N GLN A 490 26.53 25.24 2.56
CA GLN A 490 27.23 26.29 3.31
C GLN A 490 28.51 25.75 3.99
N THR A 491 28.42 24.58 4.64
CA THR A 491 29.57 23.95 5.31
C THR A 491 30.66 23.58 4.29
N PHE A 492 30.28 23.04 3.13
CA PHE A 492 31.19 22.70 2.05
C PHE A 492 31.87 23.96 1.46
N ALA A 493 31.11 25.03 1.22
CA ALA A 493 31.67 26.31 0.78
C ALA A 493 32.69 26.87 1.80
N ALA A 494 32.36 26.80 3.10
CA ALA A 494 33.25 27.22 4.17
C ALA A 494 34.54 26.38 4.26
N GLN A 495 34.47 25.06 4.03
CA GLN A 495 35.64 24.18 3.98
C GLN A 495 36.59 24.47 2.80
N LEU A 496 36.03 24.86 1.65
CA LEU A 496 36.81 25.30 0.48
C LEU A 496 37.53 26.64 0.75
N LEU A 497 36.88 27.53 1.50
CA LEU A 497 37.46 28.80 1.94
C LEU A 497 38.45 28.65 3.10
N ALA A 498 38.48 27.50 3.78
CA ALA A 498 39.32 27.32 4.97
C ALA A 498 40.81 27.48 4.64
N GLU A 499 41.37 28.58 5.13
CA GLU A 499 42.76 28.99 5.10
C GLU A 499 43.56 28.18 6.14
N ASN A 500 44.27 27.16 5.63
CA ASN A 500 45.37 26.42 6.26
C ASN A 500 45.01 25.42 7.37
N ASP A 501 45.53 24.20 7.25
CA ASP A 501 45.51 23.20 8.31
C ASP A 501 46.63 23.48 9.32
N LYS A 502 46.35 24.33 10.31
CA LYS A 502 47.34 24.76 11.32
C LYS A 502 48.01 23.60 12.06
N TYR A 503 47.26 22.51 12.29
CA TYR A 503 47.82 21.32 12.93
C TYR A 503 48.75 20.57 11.97
N GLY A 504 48.39 20.49 10.68
CA GLY A 504 49.26 19.90 9.67
C GLY A 504 50.55 20.67 9.44
N GLU A 505 50.50 22.00 9.47
CA GLU A 505 51.69 22.84 9.41
C GLU A 505 52.64 22.58 10.59
N PHE A 506 52.10 22.47 11.80
CA PHE A 506 52.86 22.13 13.00
C PHE A 506 53.53 20.75 12.87
N MET A 507 52.75 19.74 12.47
CA MET A 507 53.26 18.38 12.29
C MET A 507 54.35 18.32 11.21
N LEU A 508 54.26 19.17 10.18
CA LEU A 508 55.22 19.19 9.09
C LEU A 508 56.52 19.87 9.53
N SER A 509 56.41 20.90 10.37
CA SER A 509 57.58 21.51 11.03
C SER A 509 58.30 20.48 11.90
N LYS A 510 57.56 19.63 12.63
CA LYS A 510 58.16 18.54 13.42
C LYS A 510 58.81 17.48 12.54
N ALA A 511 58.20 17.13 11.41
CA ALA A 511 58.81 16.24 10.43
C ALA A 511 60.10 16.85 9.84
N GLN A 512 60.11 18.15 9.52
CA GLN A 512 61.29 18.86 9.01
C GLN A 512 62.45 18.84 10.03
N GLU A 513 62.18 19.12 11.32
CA GLU A 513 63.16 18.99 12.40
C GLU A 513 63.75 17.57 12.48
N SER A 514 62.88 16.56 12.39
CA SER A 514 63.26 15.14 12.44
C SER A 514 64.14 14.75 11.25
N ILE A 515 63.79 15.16 10.03
CA ILE A 515 64.55 14.89 8.79
C ILE A 515 65.94 15.53 8.84
N VAL A 516 66.04 16.78 9.30
CA VAL A 516 67.33 17.50 9.43
C VAL A 516 68.26 16.79 10.41
N SER A 517 67.70 16.17 11.46
CA SER A 517 68.46 15.48 12.49
C SER A 517 68.91 14.05 12.11
N ASP A 518 68.43 13.47 10.99
CA ASP A 518 68.78 12.11 10.59
C ASP A 518 70.17 12.04 9.90
N PRO A 519 71.17 11.40 10.52
CA PRO A 519 72.53 11.32 9.96
C PRO A 519 72.64 10.43 8.71
N GLU A 520 71.71 9.49 8.49
CA GLU A 520 71.71 8.60 7.32
C GLU A 520 71.23 9.31 6.05
N ILE A 521 70.30 10.25 6.18
CA ILE A 521 69.86 11.09 5.07
C ILE A 521 71.06 11.92 4.57
N GLY A 522 71.80 12.56 5.48
CA GLY A 522 73.02 13.29 5.14
C GLY A 522 74.14 12.42 4.57
N ARG A 523 74.26 11.15 4.99
CA ARG A 523 75.21 10.20 4.37
C ARG A 523 74.78 9.77 2.97
N SER A 524 73.48 9.51 2.79
CA SER A 524 72.93 9.07 1.51
C SER A 524 73.10 10.15 0.44
N LEU A 525 72.87 11.42 0.78
CA LEU A 525 73.08 12.57 -0.12
C LEU A 525 74.54 12.77 -0.58
N ARG A 526 75.53 12.17 0.11
CA ARG A 526 76.95 12.22 -0.28
C ARG A 526 77.37 11.05 -1.17
N GLN A 527 76.55 10.02 -1.28
CA GLN A 527 76.83 8.86 -2.10
C GLN A 527 76.15 9.05 -3.46
N ASP A 528 76.90 9.04 -4.55
CA ASP A 528 76.36 9.26 -5.90
C ASP A 528 76.00 7.90 -6.53
N THR A 529 74.89 7.30 -6.09
CA THR A 529 74.42 6.00 -6.59
C THR A 529 72.92 6.01 -6.89
N LEU A 530 72.51 5.26 -7.91
CA LEU A 530 71.12 5.20 -8.43
C LEU A 530 70.06 4.82 -7.37
N LEU A 531 70.46 4.11 -6.31
CA LEU A 531 69.59 3.64 -5.22
C LEU A 531 69.41 4.65 -4.07
N VAL A 532 70.12 5.78 -4.10
CA VAL A 532 70.10 6.80 -3.03
C VAL A 532 68.75 7.49 -2.93
N ARG A 533 68.13 7.80 -4.08
CA ARG A 533 66.79 8.39 -4.15
C ARG A 533 65.76 7.52 -3.41
N GLU A 534 65.74 6.23 -3.74
CA GLU A 534 64.77 5.28 -3.18
C GLU A 534 64.94 5.16 -1.66
N ARG A 535 66.20 5.11 -1.18
CA ARG A 535 66.50 5.08 0.26
C ARG A 535 66.02 6.33 0.98
N ILE A 536 66.30 7.52 0.45
CA ILE A 536 65.89 8.79 1.07
C ILE A 536 64.37 8.90 1.10
N GLN A 537 63.71 8.60 -0.02
CA GLN A 537 62.25 8.66 -0.13
C GLN A 537 61.56 7.66 0.82
N GLN A 538 61.99 6.40 0.84
CA GLN A 538 61.42 5.38 1.74
C GLN A 538 61.65 5.75 3.20
N ARG A 539 62.84 6.24 3.55
CA ARG A 539 63.18 6.62 4.92
C ARG A 539 62.35 7.79 5.42
N ILE A 540 62.19 8.83 4.61
CA ILE A 540 61.35 9.99 4.94
C ILE A 540 59.88 9.59 5.13
N LYS A 541 59.35 8.80 4.20
CA LYS A 541 57.94 8.35 4.27
C LYS A 541 57.67 7.41 5.46
N SER A 542 58.62 6.56 5.84
CA SER A 542 58.42 5.55 6.89
C SER A 542 58.75 6.02 8.30
N LEU A 543 59.74 6.90 8.47
CA LEU A 543 60.28 7.27 9.80
C LEU A 543 59.96 8.70 10.22
N HIS A 544 59.87 9.65 9.29
CA HIS A 544 59.79 11.07 9.63
C HIS A 544 58.43 11.72 9.41
N LEU A 545 57.67 11.22 8.44
CA LEU A 545 56.30 11.68 8.22
C LEU A 545 55.35 10.89 9.13
N SER A 546 54.68 11.61 10.02
CA SER A 546 53.62 11.03 10.84
C SER A 546 52.43 10.64 9.96
N LYS A 547 51.66 9.63 10.41
CA LYS A 547 50.43 9.15 9.75
C LYS A 547 49.38 10.23 9.46
N TYR A 548 49.47 11.37 10.12
CA TYR A 548 48.64 12.51 9.83
C TYR A 548 48.76 13.00 8.35
N PHE A 549 49.92 12.83 7.71
CA PHE A 549 50.14 13.26 6.32
C PHE A 549 49.60 12.29 5.26
N ASP A 550 48.95 11.20 5.66
CA ASP A 550 48.45 10.16 4.76
C ASP A 550 47.35 10.67 3.80
N LYS A 551 46.70 11.80 4.15
CA LYS A 551 45.73 12.51 3.29
C LYS A 551 46.36 13.24 2.10
N TYR A 552 47.69 13.32 2.03
CA TYR A 552 48.44 13.97 0.95
C TYR A 552 49.09 12.95 0.00
N ASP A 553 49.19 13.30 -1.27
CA ASP A 553 50.13 12.68 -2.19
C ASP A 553 51.49 13.33 -1.95
N ILE A 554 52.44 12.53 -1.48
CA ILE A 554 53.73 13.01 -1.00
C ILE A 554 54.78 12.64 -2.02
N GLN A 555 55.32 13.64 -2.70
CA GLN A 555 56.48 13.53 -3.54
C GLN A 555 57.69 14.08 -2.77
N VAL A 556 58.73 13.26 -2.67
CA VAL A 556 59.99 13.63 -2.04
C VAL A 556 61.01 13.78 -3.16
N SER A 557 61.55 14.99 -3.31
CA SER A 557 62.62 15.27 -4.25
C SER A 557 63.90 15.61 -3.49
N SER A 558 65.02 15.10 -3.98
CA SER A 558 66.33 15.26 -3.36
C SER A 558 67.30 15.96 -4.31
N PHE A 559 68.06 16.91 -3.79
CA PHE A 559 68.99 17.74 -4.55
C PHE A 559 70.38 17.71 -3.90
N GLY A 560 71.42 17.64 -4.73
CA GLY A 560 72.80 17.77 -4.26
C GLY A 560 73.13 19.18 -3.77
N ALA A 561 74.33 19.37 -3.22
CA ALA A 561 74.80 20.67 -2.73
C ALA A 561 74.80 21.79 -3.80
N SER A 562 74.94 21.43 -5.09
CA SER A 562 74.87 22.35 -6.24
C SER A 562 73.45 22.73 -6.66
N GLY A 563 72.41 22.13 -6.06
CA GLY A 563 71.01 22.35 -6.43
C GLY A 563 70.53 21.58 -7.67
N GLN A 564 71.37 20.70 -8.23
CA GLN A 564 70.96 19.77 -9.29
C GLN A 564 70.10 18.63 -8.71
N SER A 565 69.07 18.25 -9.46
CA SER A 565 68.17 17.15 -9.11
C SER A 565 68.93 15.82 -9.12
N LEU A 566 68.74 15.02 -8.08
CA LEU A 566 69.19 13.62 -8.03
C LEU A 566 68.15 12.67 -8.69
N ASP A 567 67.01 13.19 -9.13
CA ASP A 567 65.94 12.46 -9.83
C ASP A 567 66.18 12.46 -11.36
N MET A 568 66.30 11.28 -11.99
CA MET A 568 66.51 11.12 -13.45
C MET A 568 65.23 11.14 -14.33
N SER A 569 64.11 11.68 -13.83
CA SER A 569 62.92 11.82 -14.70
C SER A 569 63.16 12.90 -15.76
N GLN A 570 62.85 12.60 -17.03
CA GLN A 570 62.88 13.61 -18.09
C GLN A 570 61.96 14.78 -17.70
N GLY A 571 62.54 15.96 -17.43
CA GLY A 571 61.80 17.17 -17.04
C GLY A 571 61.86 17.58 -15.55
N ALA A 572 62.74 16.99 -14.73
CA ALA A 572 62.89 17.40 -13.33
C ALA A 572 63.34 18.88 -13.17
N LEU A 573 62.54 19.69 -12.47
CA LEU A 573 62.83 21.10 -12.16
C LEU A 573 64.04 21.22 -11.23
N SER A 574 64.91 22.21 -11.46
CA SER A 574 66.03 22.52 -10.56
C SER A 574 65.54 23.12 -9.23
N LEU A 575 66.37 23.05 -8.17
CA LEU A 575 66.04 23.63 -6.87
C LEU A 575 65.68 25.13 -6.98
N ALA A 576 66.43 25.88 -7.79
CA ALA A 576 66.17 27.30 -8.04
C ALA A 576 64.81 27.53 -8.72
N GLY A 577 64.41 26.65 -9.64
CA GLY A 577 63.08 26.69 -10.27
C GLY A 577 61.94 26.46 -9.28
N LEU A 578 62.11 25.53 -8.33
CA LEU A 578 61.12 25.27 -7.28
C LEU A 578 61.04 26.41 -6.25
N GLN A 579 62.18 27.00 -5.86
CA GLN A 579 62.22 28.15 -4.97
C GLN A 579 61.53 29.37 -5.58
N ALA A 580 61.82 29.68 -6.86
CA ALA A 580 61.16 30.76 -7.58
C ALA A 580 59.64 30.56 -7.69
N LYS A 581 59.18 29.30 -7.79
CA LYS A 581 57.76 28.97 -7.89
C LYS A 581 57.00 29.10 -6.56
N TYR A 582 57.59 28.66 -5.45
CA TYR A 582 56.86 28.46 -4.19
C TYR A 582 57.29 29.36 -3.01
N GLN A 583 58.43 30.06 -3.06
CA GLN A 583 58.84 30.97 -1.98
C GLN A 583 58.27 32.39 -2.16
N LYS A 584 56.97 32.49 -2.44
CA LYS A 584 56.25 33.78 -2.53
C LYS A 584 55.80 34.25 -1.14
N PRO A 585 55.67 35.57 -0.89
CA PRO A 585 55.12 36.10 0.38
C PRO A 585 53.74 35.50 0.72
N ASP A 586 52.88 35.35 -0.30
CA ASP A 586 51.49 34.89 -0.17
C ASP A 586 51.37 33.43 0.23
N TYR A 587 52.44 32.64 0.08
CA TYR A 587 52.48 31.23 0.45
C TYR A 587 53.09 30.96 1.82
N LYS A 588 53.61 31.98 2.50
CA LYS A 588 54.31 31.76 3.77
C LYS A 588 53.33 31.29 4.85
N THR A 589 53.67 30.18 5.49
CA THR A 589 53.00 29.75 6.71
C THR A 589 53.66 30.36 7.94
N ASN A 590 53.10 30.11 9.13
CA ASN A 590 53.72 30.49 10.39
C ASN A 590 55.01 29.70 10.70
N TYR A 591 55.33 28.66 9.91
CA TYR A 591 56.50 27.82 10.11
C TYR A 591 57.55 28.05 9.00
N PRO A 592 58.82 28.28 9.36
CA PRO A 592 59.87 28.62 8.40
C PRO A 592 60.20 27.41 7.51
N GLY A 593 60.30 27.65 6.20
CA GLY A 593 60.58 26.62 5.19
C GLY A 593 59.34 25.87 4.71
N ILE A 594 58.16 26.11 5.29
CA ILE A 594 56.89 25.51 4.88
C ILE A 594 56.02 26.56 4.19
N TYR A 595 55.55 26.22 3.00
CA TYR A 595 54.74 27.08 2.16
C TYR A 595 53.42 26.40 1.84
N PHE A 596 52.32 27.15 1.94
CA PHE A 596 50.97 26.70 1.61
C PHE A 596 50.53 27.31 0.30
N VAL A 597 50.16 26.47 -0.65
CA VAL A 597 49.73 26.87 -2.00
C VAL A 597 48.25 26.54 -2.14
N ASN A 598 47.46 27.56 -2.44
CA ASN A 598 46.02 27.45 -2.70
C ASN A 598 45.59 28.49 -3.75
N GLU A 599 46.15 28.38 -4.95
CA GLU A 599 45.93 29.27 -6.10
C GLU A 599 45.21 28.58 -7.27
N ALA A 600 44.70 29.40 -8.20
CA ALA A 600 43.99 28.97 -9.40
C ALA A 600 44.84 28.08 -10.32
N ASP A 601 46.13 28.40 -10.49
CA ASP A 601 47.08 27.60 -11.30
C ASP A 601 47.24 26.17 -10.76
N ASN A 602 47.08 25.98 -9.46
CA ASN A 602 47.10 24.67 -8.80
C ASN A 602 45.70 24.05 -8.68
N LYS A 603 44.70 24.56 -9.42
CA LYS A 603 43.29 24.12 -9.37
C LYS A 603 42.72 24.14 -7.94
N PHE A 604 43.21 25.03 -7.08
CA PHE A 604 42.86 25.11 -5.66
C PHE A 604 43.06 23.80 -4.88
N VAL A 605 43.97 22.92 -5.35
CA VAL A 605 44.42 21.78 -4.57
C VAL A 605 45.26 22.32 -3.42
N LYS A 606 44.81 22.08 -2.18
CA LYS A 606 45.56 22.45 -0.97
C LYS A 606 46.91 21.73 -0.98
N GLN A 607 47.98 22.46 -1.18
CA GLN A 607 49.33 21.91 -1.31
C GLN A 607 50.25 22.52 -0.27
N TYR A 608 51.03 21.69 0.39
CA TYR A 608 52.12 22.12 1.26
C TYR A 608 53.45 21.77 0.60
N VAL A 609 54.35 22.75 0.52
CA VAL A 609 55.71 22.57 0.02
C VAL A 609 56.69 22.88 1.15
N GLY A 610 57.40 21.86 1.61
CA GLY A 610 58.45 21.98 2.62
C GLY A 610 59.83 22.00 1.99
N PHE A 611 60.60 23.06 2.23
CA PHE A 611 62.01 23.18 1.83
C PHE A 611 62.93 22.88 3.01
N ILE A 612 63.62 21.75 2.94
CA ILE A 612 64.45 21.24 4.02
C ILE A 612 65.91 21.30 3.61
N THR A 613 66.72 22.06 4.35
CA THR A 613 68.16 22.16 4.12
C THR A 613 68.90 21.22 5.05
N ILE A 614 69.72 20.31 4.51
CA ILE A 614 70.50 19.36 5.32
C ILE A 614 71.88 19.97 5.62
N PRO A 615 72.16 20.33 6.88
CA PRO A 615 73.42 20.98 7.25
C PRO A 615 74.60 20.04 7.02
N ALA A 616 75.77 20.64 6.80
CA ALA A 616 77.01 19.89 6.82
C ALA A 616 77.31 19.40 8.27
N PRO A 617 77.95 18.23 8.43
CA PRO A 617 78.31 17.74 9.76
C PRO A 617 79.23 18.74 10.47
N LYS A 618 79.02 18.95 11.78
CA LYS A 618 79.74 19.93 12.63
C LYS A 618 81.27 19.85 12.60
N SER A 619 81.82 18.76 12.06
CA SER A 619 83.26 18.56 11.80
C SER A 619 83.81 19.50 10.70
N LEU A 620 82.95 20.02 9.80
CA LEU A 620 83.31 20.98 8.76
C LEU A 620 82.67 22.35 9.07
N SER A 621 83.39 23.19 9.83
CA SER A 621 82.96 24.57 10.07
C SER A 621 83.17 25.41 8.81
N GLY A 622 82.08 25.77 8.14
CA GLY A 622 82.08 26.70 6.99
C GLY A 622 81.64 26.13 5.62
N SER A 623 81.23 24.86 5.52
CA SER A 623 80.88 24.27 4.21
C SER A 623 79.40 24.43 3.83
N ASN A 624 79.16 24.59 2.52
CA ASN A 624 77.85 24.50 1.88
C ASN A 624 77.03 23.30 2.38
N PRO A 625 75.68 23.41 2.41
CA PRO A 625 74.81 22.34 2.86
C PRO A 625 75.07 21.04 2.09
N THR A 626 74.89 19.90 2.77
CA THR A 626 75.12 18.57 2.20
C THR A 626 74.17 18.28 1.03
N GLY A 627 72.99 18.89 1.05
CA GLY A 627 71.97 18.80 0.02
C GLY A 627 70.65 19.38 0.51
N TYR A 628 69.64 19.31 -0.35
CA TYR A 628 68.29 19.82 -0.06
C TYR A 628 67.26 18.73 -0.30
N ILE A 629 66.21 18.73 0.52
CA ILE A 629 65.04 17.88 0.36
C ILE A 629 63.83 18.79 0.20
N ILE A 630 63.00 18.47 -0.80
CA ILE A 630 61.70 19.11 -0.98
C ILE A 630 60.60 18.08 -0.77
N LEU A 631 59.68 18.43 0.12
CA LEU A 631 58.43 17.71 0.33
C LEU A 631 57.34 18.44 -0.44
N ASP A 632 56.89 17.90 -1.57
CA ASP A 632 55.67 18.36 -2.25
C ASP A 632 54.52 17.48 -1.77
N MET A 633 53.60 18.06 -0.99
CA MET A 633 52.46 17.37 -0.40
C MET A 633 51.17 17.97 -0.94
N ARG A 634 50.54 17.28 -1.88
CA ARG A 634 49.27 17.72 -2.48
C ARG A 634 48.13 17.00 -1.82
N LEU A 635 47.15 17.72 -1.29
CA LEU A 635 45.97 17.08 -0.71
C LEU A 635 45.34 16.20 -1.78
N ARG A 636 45.20 14.90 -1.51
CA ARG A 636 44.70 13.97 -2.51
C ARG A 636 43.28 14.40 -2.92
N SER A 637 43.08 14.57 -4.22
CA SER A 637 41.75 14.83 -4.78
C SER A 637 40.83 13.67 -4.43
N GLN A 638 39.77 13.93 -3.67
CA GLN A 638 38.70 13.00 -3.28
C GLN A 638 37.85 12.48 -4.47
N ARG A 639 38.30 12.69 -5.73
CA ARG A 639 37.64 12.19 -6.94
C ARG A 639 37.85 10.68 -7.19
N SER A 640 38.68 10.00 -6.39
CA SER A 640 38.91 8.57 -6.58
C SER A 640 37.72 7.79 -6.01
N ARG A 641 37.14 6.90 -6.82
CA ARG A 641 36.13 5.90 -6.42
C ARG A 641 36.74 4.79 -5.54
N GLY A 642 37.73 5.09 -4.70
CA GLY A 642 38.29 4.18 -3.70
C GLY A 642 37.80 4.58 -2.31
N VAL A 643 37.31 3.62 -1.49
CA VAL A 643 36.76 3.88 -0.14
C VAL A 643 37.87 3.96 0.91
N TYR A 644 39.09 3.52 0.58
CA TYR A 644 40.21 3.57 1.51
C TYR A 644 40.58 4.99 2.01
N PRO A 645 40.55 6.06 1.20
CA PRO A 645 40.65 7.43 1.70
C PRO A 645 39.61 7.78 2.77
N GLU A 646 38.36 7.31 2.64
CA GLU A 646 37.30 7.53 3.65
C GLU A 646 37.55 6.72 4.92
N LEU A 647 38.02 5.48 4.79
CA LEU A 647 38.37 4.61 5.93
C LEU A 647 39.59 5.10 6.72
N LEU A 648 40.50 5.82 6.06
CA LEU A 648 41.75 6.32 6.64
C LEU A 648 41.62 7.77 7.15
N ALA A 649 40.71 8.55 6.59
CA ALA A 649 40.46 9.93 7.01
C ALA A 649 39.62 10.00 8.30
N ASP A 650 39.97 10.96 9.16
CA ASP A 650 39.18 11.37 10.31
C ASP A 650 37.86 12.00 9.82
N ALA A 651 36.74 11.70 10.49
CA ALA A 651 35.39 12.21 10.20
C ALA A 651 35.31 13.72 9.94
N ARG A 652 36.25 14.51 10.49
CA ARG A 652 36.33 15.97 10.27
C ARG A 652 36.79 16.37 8.86
N PHE A 653 37.37 15.43 8.11
CA PHE A 653 37.99 15.66 6.79
C PHE A 653 37.50 14.68 5.72
N SER A 654 36.77 13.62 6.09
CA SER A 654 36.05 12.76 5.13
C SER A 654 34.69 13.37 4.80
N LYS A 655 34.32 13.35 3.52
CA LYS A 655 32.93 13.61 3.12
C LYS A 655 32.03 12.50 3.67
N SER A 656 30.82 12.86 4.09
CA SER A 656 29.80 11.84 4.32
C SER A 656 29.52 11.11 2.99
N PRO A 657 29.36 9.77 2.98
CA PRO A 657 29.04 9.00 1.78
C PRO A 657 27.78 9.48 1.04
N ASP A 658 26.88 10.13 1.79
CA ASP A 658 25.61 10.66 1.31
C ASP A 658 25.70 12.11 0.78
N GLU A 659 26.87 12.75 0.83
CA GLU A 659 27.02 14.12 0.32
C GLU A 659 27.08 14.15 -1.22
N PRO A 660 26.14 14.84 -1.89
CA PRO A 660 26.12 14.90 -3.34
C PRO A 660 27.36 15.58 -3.89
N GLU A 661 27.75 15.20 -5.11
CA GLU A 661 28.87 15.80 -5.83
C GLU A 661 28.51 17.23 -6.26
N TYR A 662 28.75 18.19 -5.38
CA TYR A 662 28.45 19.59 -5.66
C TYR A 662 29.34 20.16 -6.77
N SER A 663 28.74 20.97 -7.64
CA SER A 663 29.51 21.86 -8.49
C SER A 663 29.92 23.07 -7.67
N TYR A 664 31.10 23.63 -7.87
CA TYR A 664 31.51 24.85 -7.17
C TYR A 664 32.39 25.73 -8.06
N ALA A 665 32.39 27.03 -7.77
CA ALA A 665 33.22 28.02 -8.41
C ALA A 665 33.82 28.97 -7.39
N VAL A 666 35.05 29.39 -7.64
CA VAL A 666 35.77 30.37 -6.84
C VAL A 666 35.85 31.66 -7.63
N TYR A 667 35.31 32.73 -7.07
CA TYR A 667 35.40 34.08 -7.60
C TYR A 667 36.29 34.94 -6.71
N GLN A 668 36.95 35.93 -7.30
CA GLN A 668 37.69 36.95 -6.55
C GLN A 668 37.21 38.34 -6.93
N ARG A 669 36.93 39.16 -5.90
CA ARG A 669 36.61 40.58 -6.10
C ARG A 669 37.91 41.36 -6.25
N ILE A 670 38.06 42.10 -7.35
CA ILE A 670 39.25 42.91 -7.60
C ILE A 670 39.14 44.22 -6.81
N PRO A 671 40.14 44.57 -5.98
CA PRO A 671 40.18 45.86 -5.30
C PRO A 671 40.10 47.01 -6.32
N GLY A 672 39.12 47.91 -6.17
CA GLY A 672 38.92 49.08 -7.05
C GLY A 672 37.93 48.91 -8.21
N LYS A 673 37.46 47.68 -8.51
CA LYS A 673 36.30 47.41 -9.39
C LYS A 673 35.39 46.35 -8.75
N PRO A 674 34.63 46.72 -7.69
CA PRO A 674 33.84 45.75 -6.91
C PRO A 674 32.66 45.12 -7.65
N SER A 675 32.28 45.63 -8.82
CA SER A 675 31.06 45.24 -9.54
C SER A 675 31.17 44.01 -10.46
N LEU A 676 32.36 43.42 -10.65
CA LEU A 676 32.56 42.24 -11.51
C LEU A 676 33.54 41.25 -10.84
N PRO A 677 33.03 40.26 -10.09
CA PRO A 677 33.84 39.15 -9.57
C PRO A 677 34.42 38.33 -10.74
N GLN A 678 35.73 38.10 -10.74
CA GLN A 678 36.38 37.27 -11.77
C GLN A 678 36.32 35.80 -11.37
N LEU A 679 35.85 34.93 -12.27
CA LEU A 679 35.90 33.48 -12.10
C LEU A 679 37.36 33.00 -12.18
N LEU A 680 37.86 32.38 -11.10
CA LEU A 680 39.22 31.85 -11.03
C LEU A 680 39.27 30.35 -11.34
N TYR A 681 38.28 29.62 -10.87
CA TYR A 681 38.19 28.17 -11.06
C TYR A 681 36.76 27.70 -10.88
N CYS A 682 36.41 26.66 -11.61
CA CYS A 682 35.17 25.95 -11.43
C CYS A 682 35.40 24.44 -11.53
N SER A 683 34.57 23.68 -10.82
CA SER A 683 34.55 22.22 -10.84
C SER A 683 33.10 21.73 -10.75
N GLY A 684 32.81 20.59 -11.35
CA GLY A 684 31.49 19.96 -11.35
C GLY A 684 30.77 20.08 -12.70
N ARG A 685 29.47 19.83 -12.68
CA ARG A 685 28.60 19.74 -13.88
C ARG A 685 28.02 21.08 -14.29
N TYR A 686 27.90 22.03 -13.36
CA TYR A 686 27.35 23.36 -13.65
C TYR A 686 28.34 24.22 -14.44
N ASN A 687 27.87 24.81 -15.55
CA ASN A 687 28.67 25.71 -16.38
C ASN A 687 28.61 27.14 -15.84
N TYR A 688 29.50 27.45 -14.89
CA TYR A 688 29.58 28.77 -14.26
C TYR A 688 29.91 29.90 -15.23
N ASP A 689 30.77 29.63 -16.21
CA ASP A 689 31.23 30.63 -17.17
C ASP A 689 30.09 31.18 -18.04
N ARG A 690 29.15 30.31 -18.45
CA ARG A 690 28.02 30.69 -19.32
C ARG A 690 26.70 30.92 -18.59
N LYS A 691 26.41 30.16 -17.54
CA LYS A 691 25.07 30.11 -16.93
C LYS A 691 24.93 30.92 -15.64
N MET A 692 26.02 31.33 -15.00
CA MET A 692 25.96 32.11 -13.75
C MET A 692 25.79 33.61 -14.05
N PRO A 693 24.66 34.25 -13.69
CA PRO A 693 24.53 35.69 -13.80
C PRO A 693 25.39 36.38 -12.76
N VAL A 694 26.19 37.36 -13.17
CA VAL A 694 27.07 38.12 -12.25
C VAL A 694 26.26 38.86 -11.17
N GLU A 695 25.08 39.35 -11.53
CA GLU A 695 24.14 40.04 -10.63
C GLU A 695 23.71 39.17 -9.44
N LEU A 696 23.67 37.84 -9.63
CA LEU A 696 23.30 36.89 -8.58
C LEU A 696 24.31 36.88 -7.43
N LEU A 697 25.59 37.18 -7.72
CA LEU A 697 26.70 37.13 -6.76
C LEU A 697 26.64 38.23 -5.69
N ASP A 698 25.80 39.25 -5.91
CA ASP A 698 25.54 40.34 -4.97
C ASP A 698 24.16 40.23 -4.28
N ASP A 699 23.40 39.18 -4.57
CA ASP A 699 22.08 38.95 -3.95
C ASP A 699 22.24 38.59 -2.45
N PRO A 700 21.61 39.35 -1.52
CA PRO A 700 21.67 39.06 -0.09
C PRO A 700 21.04 37.70 0.29
N ALA A 701 20.17 37.12 -0.55
CA ALA A 701 19.60 35.79 -0.31
C ALA A 701 20.58 34.65 -0.62
N LEU A 702 21.62 34.88 -1.43
CA LEU A 702 22.58 33.87 -1.87
C LEU A 702 23.34 33.18 -0.70
N PRO A 703 23.83 33.89 0.34
CA PRO A 703 24.43 33.25 1.51
C PRO A 703 23.40 32.67 2.50
N GLU A 704 22.22 33.28 2.65
CA GLU A 704 21.25 32.89 3.69
C GLU A 704 20.34 31.72 3.29
N ARG A 705 19.64 31.85 2.16
CA ARG A 705 18.61 30.88 1.71
C ARG A 705 18.98 30.19 0.40
N GLY A 706 20.05 30.64 -0.24
CA GLY A 706 20.41 30.25 -1.60
C GLY A 706 19.43 30.81 -2.64
N VAL A 707 19.85 30.82 -3.90
CA VAL A 707 19.03 31.29 -5.02
C VAL A 707 18.96 30.21 -6.10
N SER A 708 17.76 29.83 -6.53
CA SER A 708 17.56 28.84 -7.59
C SER A 708 17.55 29.49 -8.97
N THR A 709 18.49 29.09 -9.84
CA THR A 709 18.49 29.48 -11.26
C THR A 709 18.95 28.33 -12.15
N ASN A 710 18.44 28.23 -13.39
CA ASN A 710 18.86 27.22 -14.36
C ASN A 710 18.74 25.75 -13.88
N GLY A 711 17.83 25.45 -12.93
CA GLY A 711 17.65 24.12 -12.33
C GLY A 711 18.65 23.77 -11.22
N TYR A 712 19.45 24.74 -10.78
CA TYR A 712 20.41 24.60 -9.70
C TYR A 712 20.08 25.59 -8.59
N ARG A 713 20.28 25.17 -7.33
CA ARG A 713 20.35 26.10 -6.20
C ARG A 713 21.80 26.51 -5.99
N HIS A 714 22.02 27.81 -5.90
CA HIS A 714 23.31 28.44 -5.68
C HIS A 714 23.39 28.97 -4.25
N VAL A 715 24.44 28.59 -3.54
CA VAL A 715 24.76 29.10 -2.20
C VAL A 715 26.17 29.66 -2.24
N ALA A 716 26.39 30.84 -1.65
CA ALA A 716 27.71 31.45 -1.64
C ALA A 716 28.20 31.72 -0.22
N GLN A 717 29.49 31.51 -0.01
CA GLN A 717 30.19 31.87 1.21
C GLN A 717 31.33 32.82 0.85
N GLN A 718 31.55 33.85 1.67
CA GLN A 718 32.64 34.81 1.49
C GLN A 718 33.78 34.51 2.48
N GLY A 719 35.01 34.47 1.96
CA GLY A 719 36.25 34.32 2.74
C GLY A 719 36.83 35.67 3.16
N ARG A 720 37.85 35.63 4.02
CA ARG A 720 38.50 36.84 4.59
C ARG A 720 39.32 37.62 3.55
N ASP A 721 39.87 36.91 2.57
CA ASP A 721 40.69 37.48 1.48
C ASP A 721 39.87 38.10 0.32
N GLY A 722 38.55 38.27 0.47
CA GLY A 722 37.67 38.75 -0.61
C GLY A 722 37.35 37.70 -1.69
N ARG A 723 37.72 36.43 -1.45
CA ARG A 723 37.31 35.27 -2.24
C ARG A 723 35.86 34.89 -1.94
N LEU A 724 35.09 34.60 -2.98
CA LEU A 724 33.71 34.13 -2.88
C LEU A 724 33.63 32.72 -3.46
N VAL A 725 33.21 31.75 -2.66
CA VAL A 725 32.96 30.38 -3.14
C VAL A 725 31.47 30.22 -3.34
N VAL A 726 31.07 29.94 -4.58
CA VAL A 726 29.70 29.61 -4.95
C VAL A 726 29.61 28.11 -5.13
N VAL A 727 28.70 27.47 -4.41
CA VAL A 727 28.37 26.06 -4.52
C VAL A 727 27.02 25.96 -5.22
N SER A 728 26.94 25.11 -6.23
CA SER A 728 25.72 24.84 -7.00
C SER A 728 25.36 23.38 -6.91
N ALA A 729 24.15 23.11 -6.44
CA ALA A 729 23.57 21.78 -6.36
C ALA A 729 22.32 21.69 -7.23
N ASP A 730 21.98 20.49 -7.70
CA ASP A 730 20.71 20.27 -8.38
C ASP A 730 19.56 20.65 -7.41
N GLU A 731 18.56 21.37 -7.91
CA GLU A 731 17.39 21.69 -7.12
C GLU A 731 16.61 20.42 -6.78
N TYR A 732 16.04 20.34 -5.57
CA TYR A 732 15.28 19.17 -5.13
C TYR A 732 14.13 18.90 -6.11
N PRO A 733 14.16 17.79 -6.88
CA PRO A 733 13.22 17.59 -7.97
C PRO A 733 11.78 17.51 -7.47
N LEU A 734 10.84 18.16 -8.16
CA LEU A 734 9.42 18.02 -7.85
C LEU A 734 8.97 16.54 -7.90
N ALA A 735 9.57 15.75 -8.79
CA ALA A 735 9.33 14.31 -8.87
C ALA A 735 9.63 13.58 -7.55
N ASN A 736 10.59 14.04 -6.76
CA ASN A 736 10.92 13.44 -5.46
C ASN A 736 9.86 13.75 -4.41
N ILE A 737 9.32 14.97 -4.41
CA ILE A 737 8.17 15.35 -3.56
C ILE A 737 6.98 14.45 -3.88
N PHE A 738 6.66 14.28 -5.17
CA PHE A 738 5.58 13.39 -5.62
C PHE A 738 5.85 11.93 -5.24
N SER A 739 7.09 11.45 -5.34
CA SER A 739 7.45 10.08 -5.00
C SER A 739 7.30 9.79 -3.50
N ASN A 740 7.74 10.71 -2.64
CA ASN A 740 7.54 10.63 -1.19
C ASN A 740 6.05 10.68 -0.83
N PHE A 741 5.29 11.59 -1.45
CA PHE A 741 3.84 11.62 -1.32
C PHE A 741 3.21 10.27 -1.71
N SER A 742 3.61 9.72 -2.85
CA SER A 742 3.12 8.45 -3.39
C SER A 742 3.38 7.27 -2.47
N PHE A 743 4.61 7.15 -1.97
CA PHE A 743 4.96 6.12 -0.99
C PHE A 743 4.10 6.21 0.28
N LEU A 744 4.07 7.39 0.90
CA LEU A 744 3.34 7.61 2.16
C LEU A 744 1.83 7.42 1.97
N TYR A 745 1.30 7.85 0.82
CA TYR A 745 -0.11 7.68 0.48
C TYR A 745 -0.47 6.21 0.28
N LEU A 746 0.31 5.45 -0.50
CA LEU A 746 0.08 4.02 -0.71
C LEU A 746 0.21 3.22 0.60
N LEU A 747 1.14 3.61 1.48
CA LEU A 747 1.28 3.04 2.83
C LEU A 747 0.02 3.26 3.69
N LEU A 748 -0.53 4.49 3.68
CA LEU A 748 -1.77 4.79 4.40
C LEU A 748 -2.98 4.11 3.76
N VAL A 749 -3.05 4.01 2.43
CA VAL A 749 -4.11 3.27 1.71
C VAL A 749 -4.07 1.79 2.08
N PHE A 750 -2.89 1.16 2.10
CA PHE A 750 -2.71 -0.21 2.55
C PHE A 750 -3.20 -0.38 4.00
N THR A 751 -2.84 0.55 4.89
CA THR A 751 -3.28 0.55 6.29
C THR A 751 -4.81 0.67 6.40
N VAL A 752 -5.44 1.54 5.62
CA VAL A 752 -6.91 1.70 5.57
C VAL A 752 -7.57 0.41 5.10
N ILE A 753 -7.07 -0.22 4.03
CA ILE A 753 -7.59 -1.50 3.52
C ILE A 753 -7.44 -2.60 4.58
N LEU A 754 -6.30 -2.68 5.26
CA LEU A 754 -6.07 -3.63 6.35
C LEU A 754 -7.07 -3.41 7.50
N ILE A 755 -7.31 -2.17 7.91
CA ILE A 755 -8.32 -1.83 8.94
C ILE A 755 -9.71 -2.26 8.49
N ILE A 756 -10.09 -2.04 7.22
CA ILE A 756 -11.38 -2.47 6.66
C ILE A 756 -11.51 -4.00 6.71
N ILE A 757 -10.45 -4.74 6.36
CA ILE A 757 -10.42 -6.20 6.39
C ILE A 757 -10.52 -6.72 7.83
N LEU A 758 -9.72 -6.19 8.76
CA LEU A 758 -9.76 -6.56 10.19
C LEU A 758 -11.12 -6.28 10.81
N TYR A 759 -11.75 -5.16 10.44
CA TYR A 759 -13.10 -4.83 10.86
C TYR A 759 -14.13 -5.84 10.30
N ALA A 760 -14.00 -6.25 9.03
CA ALA A 760 -14.85 -7.27 8.43
C ALA A 760 -14.69 -8.65 9.11
N ILE A 761 -13.47 -9.04 9.47
CA ILE A 761 -13.18 -10.30 10.19
C ILE A 761 -13.82 -10.26 11.59
N LYS A 762 -13.63 -9.18 12.36
CA LYS A 762 -14.15 -9.04 13.73
C LYS A 762 -15.66 -9.22 13.82
N TYR A 763 -16.41 -8.71 12.84
CA TYR A 763 -17.87 -8.77 12.83
C TYR A 763 -18.43 -10.00 12.13
N ARG A 764 -17.58 -10.96 11.69
CA ARG A 764 -17.91 -12.10 10.82
C ARG A 764 -18.54 -11.63 9.50
N PHE A 765 -17.94 -11.97 8.36
CA PHE A 765 -18.40 -11.57 7.02
C PHE A 765 -19.92 -11.72 6.79
N THR A 766 -20.56 -12.70 7.43
CA THR A 766 -22.00 -13.00 7.32
C THR A 766 -22.93 -12.06 8.09
N GLN A 767 -22.47 -11.38 9.15
CA GLN A 767 -23.29 -10.41 9.91
C GLN A 767 -23.05 -8.96 9.45
N PHE A 768 -22.07 -8.75 8.57
CA PHE A 768 -21.70 -7.45 8.04
C PHE A 768 -22.65 -7.01 6.92
N ARG A 769 -23.81 -6.43 7.28
CA ARG A 769 -24.79 -5.91 6.33
C ARG A 769 -24.30 -4.62 5.67
N ILE A 770 -23.49 -4.74 4.62
CA ILE A 770 -23.14 -3.61 3.75
C ILE A 770 -24.13 -3.52 2.59
N ASN A 771 -24.47 -2.30 2.18
CA ASN A 771 -25.21 -2.06 0.93
C ASN A 771 -24.42 -2.57 -0.28
N TYR A 772 -25.12 -3.07 -1.31
CA TYR A 772 -24.52 -3.58 -2.55
C TYR A 772 -23.50 -2.63 -3.19
N SER A 773 -23.79 -1.32 -3.25
CA SER A 773 -22.87 -0.29 -3.78
C SER A 773 -21.52 -0.27 -3.06
N THR A 774 -21.51 -0.32 -1.72
CA THR A 774 -20.27 -0.32 -0.95
C THR A 774 -19.51 -1.63 -1.12
N ARG A 775 -20.22 -2.76 -1.26
CA ARG A 775 -19.58 -4.07 -1.51
C ARG A 775 -18.86 -4.08 -2.85
N ILE A 776 -19.52 -3.61 -3.91
CA ILE A 776 -18.94 -3.45 -5.25
C ILE A 776 -17.71 -2.54 -5.20
N GLN A 777 -17.78 -1.42 -4.49
CA GLN A 777 -16.65 -0.48 -4.40
C GLN A 777 -15.45 -1.08 -3.65
N ILE A 778 -15.66 -1.74 -2.51
CA ILE A 778 -14.56 -2.40 -1.77
C ILE A 778 -13.91 -3.45 -2.67
N LEU A 779 -14.71 -4.23 -3.39
CA LEU A 779 -14.20 -5.23 -4.35
C LEU A 779 -13.39 -4.56 -5.46
N LEU A 780 -13.89 -3.49 -6.09
CA LEU A 780 -13.15 -2.75 -7.13
C LEU A 780 -11.84 -2.18 -6.59
N ASN A 781 -11.86 -1.49 -5.46
CA ASN A 781 -10.66 -0.87 -4.90
C ASN A 781 -9.60 -1.92 -4.51
N VAL A 782 -10.02 -3.05 -3.92
CA VAL A 782 -9.11 -4.17 -3.61
C VAL A 782 -8.60 -4.83 -4.89
N ALA A 783 -9.47 -5.03 -5.88
CA ALA A 783 -9.12 -5.63 -7.17
C ALA A 783 -8.13 -4.78 -7.97
N PHE A 784 -8.14 -3.46 -7.83
CA PHE A 784 -7.14 -2.58 -8.44
C PHE A 784 -5.87 -2.46 -7.62
N PHE A 785 -5.98 -2.42 -6.28
CA PHE A 785 -4.82 -2.16 -5.41
C PHE A 785 -3.88 -3.37 -5.25
N LEU A 786 -4.42 -4.58 -5.10
CA LEU A 786 -3.60 -5.78 -4.90
C LEU A 786 -2.69 -6.08 -6.10
N PRO A 787 -3.18 -6.12 -7.36
CA PRO A 787 -2.32 -6.34 -8.51
C PRO A 787 -1.25 -5.26 -8.67
N LEU A 788 -1.58 -4.00 -8.35
CA LEU A 788 -0.64 -2.88 -8.39
C LEU A 788 0.57 -3.13 -7.49
N ILE A 789 0.33 -3.54 -6.24
CA ILE A 789 1.39 -3.89 -5.29
C ILE A 789 2.18 -5.11 -5.77
N SER A 790 1.50 -6.14 -6.25
CA SER A 790 2.17 -7.34 -6.77
C SER A 790 3.11 -7.00 -7.94
N VAL A 791 2.69 -6.10 -8.83
CA VAL A 791 3.52 -5.62 -9.95
C VAL A 791 4.71 -4.80 -9.44
N ILE A 792 4.55 -3.93 -8.42
CA ILE A 792 5.67 -3.22 -7.78
C ILE A 792 6.73 -4.20 -7.29
N ILE A 793 6.29 -5.18 -6.48
CA ILE A 793 7.20 -6.16 -5.86
C ILE A 793 7.90 -7.00 -6.94
N LEU A 794 7.17 -7.39 -7.99
CA LEU A 794 7.74 -8.14 -9.10
C LEU A 794 8.79 -7.32 -9.87
N ILE A 795 8.48 -6.07 -10.24
CA ILE A 795 9.40 -5.18 -10.93
C ILE A 795 10.66 -4.96 -10.09
N LEU A 796 10.49 -4.69 -8.79
CA LEU A 796 11.59 -4.52 -7.84
C LEU A 796 12.49 -5.75 -7.80
N SER A 797 11.89 -6.93 -7.64
CA SER A 797 12.61 -8.19 -7.54
C SER A 797 13.38 -8.51 -8.83
N VAL A 798 12.76 -8.27 -10.00
CA VAL A 798 13.37 -8.57 -11.30
C VAL A 798 14.50 -7.59 -11.62
N ILE A 799 14.28 -6.28 -11.43
CA ILE A 799 15.29 -5.25 -11.72
C ILE A 799 16.47 -5.38 -10.76
N SER A 800 16.21 -5.51 -9.46
CA SER A 800 17.26 -5.69 -8.47
C SER A 800 18.10 -6.93 -8.76
N SER A 801 17.47 -8.07 -9.06
CA SER A 801 18.17 -9.33 -9.34
C SER A 801 19.00 -9.27 -10.63
N ASN A 802 18.44 -8.72 -11.71
CA ASN A 802 19.17 -8.56 -12.97
C ASN A 802 20.38 -7.64 -12.83
N TYR A 803 20.20 -6.52 -12.12
CA TYR A 803 21.29 -5.58 -11.94
C TYR A 803 22.41 -6.17 -11.07
N THR A 804 22.08 -6.76 -9.92
CA THR A 804 23.10 -7.37 -9.04
C THR A 804 23.89 -8.44 -9.79
N THR A 805 23.22 -9.29 -10.56
CA THR A 805 23.88 -10.35 -11.36
C THR A 805 24.82 -9.76 -12.43
N ASN A 806 24.36 -8.76 -13.19
CA ASN A 806 25.16 -8.12 -14.23
C ASN A 806 26.41 -7.45 -13.65
N GLN A 807 26.27 -6.82 -12.48
CA GLN A 807 27.37 -6.15 -11.80
C GLN A 807 28.40 -7.14 -11.24
N GLU A 808 27.94 -8.23 -10.62
CA GLU A 808 28.82 -9.31 -10.16
C GLU A 808 29.66 -9.88 -11.30
N ASN A 809 29.04 -10.13 -12.46
CA ASN A 809 29.73 -10.58 -13.66
C ASN A 809 30.76 -9.55 -14.16
N SER A 810 30.42 -8.26 -14.10
CA SER A 810 31.34 -7.17 -14.48
C SER A 810 32.56 -7.09 -13.56
N TYR A 811 32.40 -7.20 -12.24
CA TYR A 811 33.51 -7.20 -11.28
C TYR A 811 34.49 -8.33 -11.54
N VAL A 812 33.96 -9.53 -11.78
CA VAL A 812 34.77 -10.72 -12.04
C VAL A 812 35.51 -10.58 -13.38
N SER A 813 34.81 -10.14 -14.44
CA SER A 813 35.42 -9.93 -15.76
C SER A 813 36.50 -8.84 -15.75
N ASN A 814 36.25 -7.69 -15.10
CA ASN A 814 37.22 -6.60 -14.98
C ASN A 814 38.48 -7.05 -14.24
N THR A 815 38.32 -7.74 -13.11
CA THR A 815 39.44 -8.28 -12.32
C THR A 815 40.26 -9.29 -13.11
N ARG A 816 39.60 -10.17 -13.87
CA ARG A 816 40.26 -11.11 -14.77
C ARG A 816 41.08 -10.39 -15.84
N ASN A 817 40.52 -9.33 -16.45
CA ASN A 817 41.22 -8.55 -17.47
C ASN A 817 42.45 -7.83 -16.88
N ILE A 818 42.34 -7.30 -15.66
CA ILE A 818 43.47 -6.70 -14.94
C ILE A 818 44.55 -7.75 -14.66
N ALA A 819 44.18 -8.92 -14.15
CA ALA A 819 45.11 -10.02 -13.90
C ALA A 819 45.82 -10.48 -15.18
N ALA A 820 45.10 -10.55 -16.31
CA ALA A 820 45.66 -10.90 -17.61
C ALA A 820 46.63 -9.84 -18.14
N ASN A 821 46.28 -8.55 -18.03
CA ASN A 821 47.13 -7.44 -18.47
C ASN A 821 48.38 -7.28 -17.57
N PHE A 822 48.27 -7.67 -16.30
CA PHE A 822 49.37 -7.59 -15.34
C PHE A 822 50.33 -8.79 -15.42
N LEU A 823 49.93 -9.88 -16.10
CA LEU A 823 50.69 -11.12 -16.23
C LEU A 823 52.13 -10.88 -16.71
N THR A 824 52.33 -10.06 -17.75
CA THR A 824 53.66 -9.80 -18.32
C THR A 824 54.61 -9.18 -17.30
N TYR A 825 54.12 -8.24 -16.48
CA TYR A 825 54.95 -7.52 -15.51
C TYR A 825 55.33 -8.40 -14.31
N ILE A 826 54.40 -9.23 -13.83
CA ILE A 826 54.68 -10.14 -12.72
C ILE A 826 55.59 -11.30 -13.16
N ASP A 827 55.45 -11.81 -14.39
CA ASP A 827 56.33 -12.83 -14.95
C ASP A 827 57.76 -12.32 -15.15
N GLU A 828 57.92 -11.10 -15.71
CA GLU A 828 59.22 -10.44 -15.85
C GLU A 828 59.94 -10.25 -14.50
N HIS A 829 59.18 -10.04 -13.43
CA HIS A 829 59.71 -9.84 -12.09
C HIS A 829 60.03 -11.15 -11.36
N LEU A 830 59.07 -12.08 -11.29
CA LEU A 830 59.18 -13.30 -10.49
C LEU A 830 59.94 -14.42 -11.21
N VAL A 831 59.81 -14.53 -12.53
CA VAL A 831 60.39 -15.63 -13.33
C VAL A 831 61.62 -15.16 -14.08
N ALA A 832 61.49 -14.11 -14.89
CA ALA A 832 62.59 -13.66 -15.75
C ALA A 832 63.64 -12.78 -15.04
N GLN A 833 63.33 -12.26 -13.85
CA GLN A 833 64.16 -11.34 -13.06
C GLN A 833 64.69 -10.12 -13.85
N LYS A 834 63.95 -9.69 -14.89
CA LYS A 834 64.30 -8.54 -15.75
C LYS A 834 63.84 -7.20 -15.18
N ARG A 835 62.90 -7.22 -14.24
CA ARG A 835 62.26 -6.04 -13.66
C ARG A 835 62.42 -6.00 -12.14
N SER A 836 62.70 -4.82 -11.58
CA SER A 836 62.74 -4.63 -10.13
C SER A 836 61.35 -4.66 -9.51
N LYS A 837 61.26 -4.94 -8.20
CA LYS A 837 59.98 -4.91 -7.47
C LYS A 837 59.31 -3.54 -7.59
N ALA A 838 60.07 -2.46 -7.40
CA ALA A 838 59.56 -1.09 -7.48
C ALA A 838 58.96 -0.75 -8.86
N SER A 839 59.60 -1.19 -9.95
CA SER A 839 59.06 -0.96 -11.30
C SER A 839 57.78 -1.74 -11.57
N MET A 840 57.63 -2.95 -11.01
CA MET A 840 56.37 -3.71 -11.07
C MET A 840 55.26 -3.04 -10.24
N GLU A 841 55.59 -2.53 -9.05
CA GLU A 841 54.65 -1.78 -8.20
C GLU A 841 54.20 -0.46 -8.84
N GLU A 842 55.08 0.20 -9.60
CA GLU A 842 54.75 1.38 -10.38
C GLU A 842 53.73 1.09 -11.49
N GLU A 843 53.89 -0.01 -12.23
CA GLU A 843 52.89 -0.44 -13.23
C GLU A 843 51.57 -0.85 -12.58
N LEU A 844 51.63 -1.59 -11.47
CA LEU A 844 50.43 -1.94 -10.69
C LEU A 844 49.68 -0.67 -10.24
N SER A 845 50.42 0.33 -9.77
CA SER A 845 49.87 1.63 -9.36
C SER A 845 49.32 2.43 -10.54
N LYS A 846 49.92 2.31 -11.73
CA LYS A 846 49.44 2.95 -12.96
C LYS A 846 48.11 2.35 -13.41
N ILE A 847 48.02 1.01 -13.49
CA ILE A 847 46.79 0.29 -13.83
C ILE A 847 45.67 0.67 -12.84
N ALA A 848 45.98 0.70 -11.55
CA ALA A 848 45.04 1.08 -10.50
C ALA A 848 44.53 2.53 -10.66
N ARG A 849 45.41 3.48 -10.99
CA ARG A 849 45.02 4.88 -11.24
C ARG A 849 44.18 5.05 -12.49
N ASP A 850 44.55 4.38 -13.58
CA ASP A 850 43.84 4.50 -14.86
C ASP A 850 42.44 3.87 -14.80
N ALA A 851 42.30 2.77 -14.05
CA ALA A 851 41.02 2.11 -13.81
C ALA A 851 40.23 2.68 -12.61
N ASP A 852 40.81 3.60 -11.85
CA ASP A 852 40.27 4.17 -10.60
C ASP A 852 39.79 3.08 -9.61
N ILE A 853 40.66 2.10 -9.36
CA ILE A 853 40.43 0.98 -8.44
C ILE A 853 41.64 0.78 -7.53
N ASP A 854 41.43 0.04 -6.45
CA ASP A 854 42.50 -0.42 -5.60
C ASP A 854 42.81 -1.89 -5.90
N ILE A 855 44.09 -2.25 -5.89
CA ILE A 855 44.57 -3.59 -6.21
C ILE A 855 45.52 -4.08 -5.12
N ASN A 856 45.35 -5.34 -4.71
CA ASN A 856 46.26 -6.07 -3.85
C ASN A 856 46.79 -7.30 -4.57
N LEU A 857 48.06 -7.64 -4.33
CA LEU A 857 48.72 -8.81 -4.87
C LEU A 857 49.21 -9.67 -3.71
N PHE A 858 48.76 -10.91 -3.66
CA PHE A 858 49.19 -11.94 -2.72
C PHE A 858 50.10 -12.95 -3.42
N ASP A 859 51.05 -13.49 -2.67
CA ASP A 859 51.89 -14.59 -3.15
C ASP A 859 51.12 -15.93 -3.16
N THR A 860 51.77 -16.99 -3.63
CA THR A 860 51.22 -18.36 -3.69
C THR A 860 50.97 -18.98 -2.32
N HIS A 861 51.40 -18.34 -1.23
CA HIS A 861 51.17 -18.75 0.16
C HIS A 861 50.13 -17.84 0.86
N GLY A 862 49.44 -16.97 0.10
CA GLY A 862 48.40 -16.10 0.63
C GLY A 862 48.93 -14.96 1.51
N LYS A 863 50.21 -14.61 1.43
CA LYS A 863 50.79 -13.45 2.11
C LYS A 863 50.80 -12.25 1.16
N LEU A 864 50.49 -11.07 1.68
CA LEU A 864 50.48 -9.84 0.90
C LEU A 864 51.88 -9.55 0.35
N TYR A 865 51.98 -9.48 -0.97
CA TYR A 865 53.20 -9.22 -1.71
C TYR A 865 53.37 -7.73 -2.04
N SER A 866 52.31 -7.12 -2.58
CA SER A 866 52.21 -5.69 -2.84
C SER A 866 50.76 -5.20 -2.77
N SER A 867 50.57 -3.91 -2.53
CA SER A 867 49.27 -3.26 -2.53
C SER A 867 49.41 -1.83 -3.00
N THR A 868 48.43 -1.37 -3.76
CA THR A 868 48.26 0.05 -4.11
C THR A 868 47.83 0.89 -2.88
N ARG A 869 47.41 0.23 -1.79
CA ARG A 869 46.99 0.80 -0.51
C ARG A 869 47.67 0.12 0.69
N PRO A 870 49.02 0.21 0.81
CA PRO A 870 49.78 -0.48 1.84
C PRO A 870 49.37 -0.09 3.27
N LEU A 871 48.91 1.15 3.46
CA LEU A 871 48.52 1.69 4.76
C LEU A 871 47.39 0.91 5.44
N MET A 872 46.48 0.28 4.69
CA MET A 872 45.41 -0.55 5.28
C MET A 872 45.97 -1.73 6.08
N TYR A 873 47.11 -2.24 5.62
CA TYR A 873 47.79 -3.39 6.22
C TYR A 873 48.81 -2.97 7.27
N GLU A 874 49.51 -1.86 7.05
CA GLU A 874 50.50 -1.32 8.00
C GLU A 874 49.84 -0.66 9.23
N SER A 875 48.66 -0.08 9.04
CA SER A 875 47.85 0.45 10.14
C SER A 875 46.96 -0.61 10.78
N GLY A 876 47.09 -1.91 10.45
CA GLY A 876 46.40 -2.99 11.16
C GLY A 876 44.87 -2.97 11.03
N TYR A 877 44.32 -2.30 10.00
CA TYR A 877 42.90 -2.40 9.66
C TYR A 877 42.61 -3.77 9.03
N LEU A 878 43.52 -4.23 8.17
CA LEU A 878 43.54 -5.55 7.57
C LEU A 878 44.85 -6.28 7.89
N SER A 879 44.84 -7.60 7.94
CA SER A 879 46.06 -8.39 8.08
C SER A 879 46.74 -8.60 6.73
N LYS A 880 48.05 -8.89 6.75
CA LYS A 880 48.83 -9.21 5.54
C LYS A 880 48.54 -10.63 4.99
N ARG A 881 47.38 -11.21 5.31
CA ARG A 881 46.93 -12.54 4.88
C ARG A 881 45.68 -12.42 4.02
N ILE A 882 45.59 -13.25 3.00
CA ILE A 882 44.42 -13.33 2.11
C ILE A 882 43.20 -13.88 2.86
N ASN A 883 42.01 -13.57 2.36
CA ASN A 883 40.76 -14.20 2.82
C ASN A 883 40.86 -15.74 2.71
N PRO A 884 40.56 -16.51 3.76
CA PRO A 884 40.67 -17.98 3.76
C PRO A 884 39.82 -18.63 2.66
N ALA A 885 38.64 -18.11 2.36
CA ALA A 885 37.80 -18.65 1.29
C ALA A 885 38.47 -18.45 -0.09
N ALA A 886 39.17 -17.34 -0.31
CA ALA A 886 39.94 -17.11 -1.53
C ALA A 886 41.17 -18.02 -1.59
N TYR A 887 41.82 -18.29 -0.45
CA TYR A 887 42.93 -19.24 -0.38
C TYR A 887 42.48 -20.63 -0.84
N ILE A 888 41.36 -21.14 -0.28
CA ILE A 888 40.81 -22.45 -0.64
C ILE A 888 40.53 -22.52 -2.14
N ARG A 889 39.74 -21.58 -2.66
CA ARG A 889 39.23 -21.64 -4.03
C ARG A 889 40.33 -21.42 -5.08
N ILE A 890 41.18 -20.41 -4.90
CA ILE A 890 42.19 -20.04 -5.90
C ILE A 890 43.47 -20.87 -5.77
N ILE A 891 43.96 -21.11 -4.55
CA ILE A 891 45.26 -21.75 -4.31
C ILE A 891 45.12 -23.27 -4.20
N GLU A 892 44.16 -23.78 -3.41
CA GLU A 892 44.00 -25.24 -3.22
C GLU A 892 43.16 -25.90 -4.33
N GLU A 893 41.98 -25.35 -4.62
CA GLU A 893 41.04 -25.89 -5.62
C GLU A 893 41.38 -25.46 -7.06
N LYS A 894 42.31 -24.52 -7.22
CA LYS A 894 42.84 -24.01 -8.49
C LYS A 894 41.80 -23.33 -9.40
N GLU A 895 40.71 -22.83 -8.83
CA GLU A 895 39.76 -21.98 -9.54
C GLU A 895 40.48 -20.75 -10.13
N ASN A 896 39.96 -20.21 -11.23
CA ASN A 896 40.57 -19.05 -11.88
C ASN A 896 40.23 -17.74 -11.16
N GLN A 897 39.04 -17.67 -10.57
CA GLN A 897 38.48 -16.45 -10.02
C GLN A 897 37.36 -16.75 -9.03
N ILE A 898 37.16 -15.86 -8.06
CA ILE A 898 36.03 -15.92 -7.12
C ILE A 898 35.63 -14.50 -6.70
N LEU A 899 34.34 -14.29 -6.47
CA LEU A 899 33.81 -13.08 -5.86
C LEU A 899 33.40 -13.39 -4.41
N LEU A 900 33.95 -12.65 -3.45
CA LEU A 900 33.66 -12.80 -2.03
C LEU A 900 33.03 -11.55 -1.46
N ASN A 901 32.13 -11.72 -0.49
CA ASN A 901 31.64 -10.63 0.35
C ASN A 901 32.61 -10.44 1.51
N GLU A 902 33.08 -9.22 1.70
CA GLU A 902 34.04 -8.82 2.73
C GLU A 902 33.50 -7.65 3.53
N SER A 903 34.04 -7.45 4.73
CA SER A 903 33.61 -6.35 5.59
C SER A 903 34.76 -5.76 6.38
N LEU A 904 34.69 -4.45 6.60
CA LEU A 904 35.60 -3.73 7.46
C LEU A 904 34.78 -2.73 8.30
N GLY A 905 34.69 -2.99 9.60
CA GLY A 905 33.70 -2.33 10.45
C GLY A 905 32.29 -2.62 9.94
N ASP A 906 31.48 -1.58 9.81
CA ASP A 906 30.11 -1.69 9.29
C ASP A 906 30.05 -1.64 7.75
N LYS A 907 31.17 -1.33 7.07
CA LYS A 907 31.21 -1.28 5.61
C LYS A 907 31.37 -2.69 5.03
N THR A 908 30.37 -3.14 4.28
CA THR A 908 30.44 -4.34 3.45
C THR A 908 30.84 -3.97 2.02
N TYR A 909 31.65 -4.83 1.41
CA TYR A 909 32.12 -4.67 0.04
C TYR A 909 32.34 -6.03 -0.61
N ARG A 910 32.51 -6.05 -1.94
CA ARG A 910 32.81 -7.29 -2.65
C ARG A 910 34.23 -7.27 -3.17
N THR A 911 34.97 -8.33 -2.93
CA THR A 911 36.33 -8.48 -3.44
C THR A 911 36.36 -9.58 -4.47
N ALA A 912 36.74 -9.24 -5.69
CA ALA A 912 37.02 -10.22 -6.72
C ALA A 912 38.49 -10.64 -6.61
N TYR A 913 38.72 -11.94 -6.55
CA TYR A 913 40.03 -12.56 -6.56
C TYR A 913 40.24 -13.25 -7.89
N ALA A 914 41.43 -13.10 -8.47
CA ALA A 914 41.84 -13.79 -9.69
C ALA A 914 43.25 -14.34 -9.54
N GLY A 915 43.45 -15.61 -9.89
CA GLY A 915 44.77 -16.22 -9.94
C GLY A 915 45.52 -15.76 -11.19
N ILE A 916 46.72 -15.20 -11.01
CA ILE A 916 47.61 -14.87 -12.13
C ILE A 916 48.43 -16.12 -12.44
N LYS A 917 48.15 -16.77 -13.56
CA LYS A 917 48.83 -17.99 -14.00
C LYS A 917 49.79 -17.65 -15.14
N SER A 918 51.02 -18.16 -15.04
CA SER A 918 52.03 -18.13 -16.11
C SER A 918 51.50 -18.83 -17.37
N TYR A 919 52.15 -18.61 -18.52
CA TYR A 919 51.81 -19.26 -19.79
C TYR A 919 51.88 -20.80 -19.71
N ASP A 920 52.64 -21.35 -18.76
CA ASP A 920 52.73 -22.79 -18.46
C ASP A 920 51.67 -23.30 -17.46
N GLY A 921 50.76 -22.43 -17.01
CA GLY A 921 49.68 -22.75 -16.08
C GLY A 921 50.06 -22.73 -14.60
N ARG A 922 51.31 -22.39 -14.23
CA ARG A 922 51.72 -22.23 -12.82
C ARG A 922 51.16 -20.95 -12.22
N LEU A 923 50.63 -21.01 -11.01
CA LEU A 923 50.17 -19.84 -10.27
C LEU A 923 51.37 -18.98 -9.84
N LEU A 924 51.42 -17.73 -10.29
CA LEU A 924 52.45 -16.75 -9.93
C LEU A 924 52.04 -15.91 -8.71
N GLY A 925 50.74 -15.68 -8.53
CA GLY A 925 50.18 -14.93 -7.41
C GLY A 925 48.67 -14.79 -7.53
N VAL A 926 48.04 -14.20 -6.51
CA VAL A 926 46.59 -13.94 -6.48
C VAL A 926 46.36 -12.44 -6.43
N LEU A 927 45.66 -11.92 -7.42
CA LEU A 927 45.26 -10.51 -7.49
C LEU A 927 43.88 -10.35 -6.84
N SER A 928 43.73 -9.35 -5.99
CA SER A 928 42.45 -8.97 -5.41
C SER A 928 42.09 -7.52 -5.70
N VAL A 929 40.84 -7.30 -6.09
CA VAL A 929 40.26 -5.99 -6.37
C VAL A 929 39.00 -5.83 -5.52
N PRO A 930 39.05 -5.00 -4.45
CA PRO A 930 37.87 -4.66 -3.67
C PRO A 930 37.02 -3.59 -4.40
N TYR A 931 35.75 -3.90 -4.62
CA TYR A 931 34.76 -3.02 -5.22
C TYR A 931 33.83 -2.45 -4.16
N PHE A 932 33.93 -1.14 -3.93
CA PHE A 932 33.17 -0.44 -2.90
C PHE A 932 32.01 0.45 -3.40
N TYR A 933 32.12 1.05 -4.61
CA TYR A 933 31.21 2.14 -5.05
C TYR A 933 30.11 1.77 -6.01
N ALA A 934 30.19 0.64 -6.72
CA ALA A 934 29.12 0.35 -7.68
C ALA A 934 27.80 -0.02 -6.99
N SER A 935 27.72 -0.01 -5.65
CA SER A 935 26.44 -0.04 -4.92
C SER A 935 25.73 1.32 -4.88
N ILE A 936 26.40 2.47 -4.83
CA ILE A 936 25.73 3.77 -4.60
C ILE A 936 25.00 4.26 -5.86
N GLU A 937 25.68 4.27 -7.01
CA GLU A 937 25.05 4.63 -8.29
C GLU A 937 23.95 3.63 -8.67
N LEU A 938 24.16 2.34 -8.35
CA LEU A 938 23.14 1.31 -8.46
C LEU A 938 21.93 1.62 -7.59
N GLU A 939 22.14 1.85 -6.29
CA GLU A 939 21.07 2.15 -5.35
C GLU A 939 20.29 3.36 -5.84
N ARG A 940 20.97 4.41 -6.30
CA ARG A 940 20.34 5.59 -6.91
C ARG A 940 19.45 5.23 -8.10
N GLN A 941 19.94 4.44 -9.06
CA GLN A 941 19.14 4.02 -10.22
C GLN A 941 17.93 3.17 -9.82
N ILE A 942 18.10 2.22 -8.89
CA ILE A 942 16.98 1.44 -8.36
C ILE A 942 15.97 2.37 -7.65
N ILE A 943 16.46 3.32 -6.84
CA ILE A 943 15.63 4.30 -6.14
C ILE A 943 14.82 5.14 -7.13
N GLU A 944 15.44 5.64 -8.20
CA GLU A 944 14.77 6.43 -9.24
C GLU A 944 13.66 5.61 -9.93
N VAL A 945 13.92 4.34 -10.26
CA VAL A 945 12.92 3.43 -10.84
C VAL A 945 11.76 3.16 -9.85
N ILE A 946 12.06 2.95 -8.57
CA ILE A 946 11.04 2.74 -7.51
C ILE A 946 10.18 3.99 -7.35
N ALA A 947 10.82 5.15 -7.23
CA ALA A 947 10.16 6.44 -7.08
C ALA A 947 9.21 6.72 -8.26
N MET A 948 9.66 6.44 -9.49
CA MET A 948 8.84 6.54 -10.70
C MET A 948 7.66 5.54 -10.68
N ALA A 949 7.91 4.28 -10.33
CA ALA A 949 6.87 3.25 -10.25
C ALA A 949 5.79 3.61 -9.22
N LEU A 950 6.18 3.98 -8.00
CA LEU A 950 5.27 4.41 -6.93
C LEU A 950 4.42 5.62 -7.35
N SER A 951 5.03 6.57 -8.06
CA SER A 951 4.33 7.74 -8.61
C SER A 951 3.27 7.35 -9.63
N ILE A 952 3.62 6.52 -10.62
CA ILE A 952 2.69 6.01 -11.64
C ILE A 952 1.54 5.25 -10.97
N PHE A 953 1.85 4.39 -10.02
CA PHE A 953 0.86 3.58 -9.31
C PHE A 953 -0.07 4.41 -8.44
N THR A 954 0.43 5.46 -7.79
CA THR A 954 -0.44 6.41 -7.09
C THR A 954 -1.39 7.11 -8.05
N GLY A 955 -0.89 7.55 -9.21
CA GLY A 955 -1.73 8.13 -10.27
C GLY A 955 -2.81 7.17 -10.74
N LEU A 956 -2.46 5.90 -11.02
CA LEU A 956 -3.40 4.85 -11.40
C LEU A 956 -4.42 4.56 -10.29
N PHE A 957 -4.00 4.49 -9.03
CA PHE A 957 -4.92 4.24 -7.92
C PHE A 957 -5.91 5.41 -7.73
N LEU A 958 -5.45 6.65 -7.82
CA LEU A 958 -6.33 7.84 -7.78
C LEU A 958 -7.31 7.84 -8.95
N PHE A 959 -6.84 7.50 -10.16
CA PHE A 959 -7.70 7.32 -11.33
C PHE A 959 -8.76 6.24 -11.10
N PHE A 960 -8.36 5.05 -10.63
CA PHE A 960 -9.29 3.97 -10.32
C PHE A 960 -10.24 4.31 -9.17
N LEU A 961 -9.85 5.14 -8.20
CA LEU A 961 -10.75 5.61 -7.15
C LEU A 961 -11.88 6.49 -7.72
N VAL A 962 -11.57 7.34 -8.71
CA VAL A 962 -12.56 8.14 -9.44
C VAL A 962 -13.42 7.27 -10.35
N VAL A 963 -12.82 6.36 -11.12
CA VAL A 963 -13.57 5.42 -11.99
C VAL A 963 -14.50 4.53 -11.16
N SER A 964 -14.03 4.01 -10.03
CA SER A 964 -14.80 3.18 -9.09
C SER A 964 -16.00 3.94 -8.51
N TYR A 965 -15.87 5.26 -8.27
CA TYR A 965 -17.01 6.10 -7.89
C TYR A 965 -18.10 6.12 -8.97
N PHE A 966 -17.72 6.45 -10.21
CA PHE A 966 -18.66 6.54 -11.33
C PHE A 966 -19.27 5.18 -11.65
N ALA A 967 -18.46 4.12 -11.72
CA ALA A 967 -18.91 2.75 -11.96
C ALA A 967 -19.92 2.29 -10.90
N SER A 968 -19.65 2.54 -9.62
CA SER A 968 -20.60 2.23 -8.55
C SER A 968 -21.91 3.00 -8.73
N HIS A 969 -21.85 4.28 -9.10
CA HIS A 969 -23.06 5.08 -9.31
C HIS A 969 -23.91 4.60 -10.49
N VAL A 970 -23.27 4.28 -11.62
CA VAL A 970 -23.92 3.73 -12.83
C VAL A 970 -24.59 2.39 -12.54
N LEU A 971 -23.94 1.49 -11.82
CA LEU A 971 -24.50 0.18 -11.49
C LEU A 971 -25.64 0.24 -10.47
N THR A 972 -25.54 1.12 -9.46
CA THR A 972 -26.51 1.09 -8.35
C THR A 972 -27.80 1.85 -8.64
N ARG A 973 -27.77 2.90 -9.47
CA ARG A 973 -28.92 3.77 -9.71
C ARG A 973 -30.11 3.05 -10.39
N PRO A 974 -29.92 2.23 -11.45
CA PRO A 974 -31.03 1.52 -12.09
C PRO A 974 -31.67 0.48 -11.17
N LEU A 975 -30.85 -0.25 -10.40
CA LEU A 975 -31.34 -1.23 -9.42
C LEU A 975 -32.21 -0.57 -8.34
N GLN A 976 -31.85 0.63 -7.89
CA GLN A 976 -32.66 1.40 -6.95
C GLN A 976 -33.99 1.85 -7.56
N MET A 977 -33.97 2.32 -8.82
CA MET A 977 -35.19 2.70 -9.54
C MET A 977 -36.14 1.51 -9.71
N LEU A 978 -35.62 0.37 -10.14
CA LEU A 978 -36.36 -0.87 -10.29
C LEU A 978 -36.98 -1.31 -8.94
N THR A 979 -36.19 -1.33 -7.88
CA THR A 979 -36.66 -1.68 -6.53
C THR A 979 -37.79 -0.76 -6.05
N GLN A 980 -37.67 0.55 -6.32
CA GLN A 980 -38.70 1.53 -5.94
C GLN A 980 -39.99 1.35 -6.74
N LYS A 981 -39.90 1.04 -8.04
CA LYS A 981 -41.06 0.78 -8.89
C LYS A 981 -41.77 -0.51 -8.50
N ILE A 982 -41.04 -1.60 -8.24
CA ILE A 982 -41.61 -2.86 -7.72
C ILE A 982 -42.40 -2.62 -6.43
N ARG A 983 -41.86 -1.81 -5.49
CA ARG A 983 -42.57 -1.49 -4.23
C ARG A 983 -43.83 -0.66 -4.40
N LYS A 984 -43.99 0.03 -5.53
CA LYS A 984 -45.16 0.86 -5.84
C LYS A 984 -46.17 0.15 -6.74
N THR A 985 -45.85 -1.03 -7.24
CA THR A 985 -46.76 -1.83 -8.08
C THR A 985 -47.97 -2.26 -7.26
N ASN A 986 -49.16 -1.80 -7.64
CA ASN A 986 -50.44 -2.16 -6.99
C ASN A 986 -51.47 -2.66 -8.02
N LEU A 987 -52.56 -3.29 -7.55
CA LEU A 987 -53.65 -3.79 -8.41
C LEU A 987 -54.76 -2.75 -8.66
N ASP A 988 -54.84 -1.71 -7.83
CA ASP A 988 -55.92 -0.73 -7.86
C ASP A 988 -55.79 0.30 -9.00
N HIS A 989 -54.56 0.53 -9.48
CA HIS A 989 -54.23 1.55 -10.48
C HIS A 989 -53.30 1.00 -11.56
N PRO A 990 -53.34 1.54 -12.79
CA PRO A 990 -52.42 1.15 -13.86
C PRO A 990 -50.97 1.49 -13.46
N ASN A 991 -50.08 0.51 -13.65
CA ASN A 991 -48.67 0.64 -13.29
C ASN A 991 -47.85 1.11 -14.51
N ASP A 992 -47.19 2.27 -14.41
CA ASP A 992 -46.39 2.76 -15.55
C ASP A 992 -45.10 1.94 -15.73
N PRO A 993 -44.81 1.52 -16.98
CA PRO A 993 -43.58 0.81 -17.31
C PRO A 993 -42.33 1.67 -17.08
N LEU A 994 -41.20 1.02 -16.90
CA LEU A 994 -39.91 1.68 -16.81
C LEU A 994 -39.33 1.88 -18.23
N PRO A 995 -39.15 3.13 -18.69
CA PRO A 995 -38.48 3.38 -19.95
C PRO A 995 -36.97 3.15 -19.78
N TRP A 996 -36.41 2.23 -20.57
CA TRP A 996 -34.99 1.93 -20.58
C TRP A 996 -34.53 1.59 -21.99
N GLN A 997 -33.43 2.22 -22.43
CA GLN A 997 -32.95 2.17 -23.82
C GLN A 997 -31.69 1.30 -24.00
N SER A 998 -31.04 0.85 -22.93
CA SER A 998 -29.82 0.04 -23.00
C SER A 998 -30.17 -1.46 -23.10
N ASP A 999 -29.44 -2.20 -23.93
CA ASP A 999 -29.62 -3.64 -24.17
C ASP A 999 -28.64 -4.48 -23.33
N ASP A 1000 -28.47 -4.09 -22.06
CA ASP A 1000 -27.61 -4.73 -21.07
C ASP A 1000 -28.41 -5.65 -20.12
N GLU A 1001 -27.74 -6.29 -19.15
CA GLU A 1001 -28.40 -7.16 -18.15
C GLU A 1001 -29.42 -6.38 -17.32
N ILE A 1002 -29.22 -5.08 -17.14
CA ILE A 1002 -30.17 -4.17 -16.49
C ILE A 1002 -31.39 -3.98 -17.39
N GLY A 1003 -31.21 -3.78 -18.69
CA GLY A 1003 -32.26 -3.71 -19.68
C GLY A 1003 -33.06 -5.00 -19.80
N LEU A 1004 -32.40 -6.17 -19.70
CA LEU A 1004 -33.09 -7.46 -19.60
C LEU A 1004 -33.99 -7.52 -18.36
N LEU A 1005 -33.47 -7.13 -17.19
CA LEU A 1005 -34.25 -7.10 -15.94
C LEU A 1005 -35.45 -6.14 -16.02
N ILE A 1006 -35.27 -4.98 -16.65
CA ILE A 1006 -36.34 -4.00 -16.85
C ILE A 1006 -37.37 -4.51 -17.85
N ARG A 1007 -36.95 -5.18 -18.93
CA ARG A 1007 -37.87 -5.83 -19.89
C ARG A 1007 -38.70 -6.92 -19.23
N GLU A 1008 -38.10 -7.79 -18.43
CA GLU A 1008 -38.85 -8.83 -17.71
C GLU A 1008 -39.80 -8.24 -16.67
N TYR A 1009 -39.41 -7.16 -15.96
CA TYR A 1009 -40.34 -6.43 -15.09
C TYR A 1009 -41.51 -5.82 -15.88
N ASN A 1010 -41.25 -5.15 -17.01
CA ASN A 1010 -42.30 -4.59 -17.85
C ASN A 1010 -43.22 -5.69 -18.42
N ARG A 1011 -42.66 -6.85 -18.80
CA ARG A 1011 -43.43 -8.01 -19.26
C ARG A 1011 -44.34 -8.56 -18.16
N MET A 1012 -43.84 -8.64 -16.93
CA MET A 1012 -44.65 -9.02 -15.77
C MET A 1012 -45.80 -8.03 -15.54
N LEU A 1013 -45.57 -6.72 -15.70
CA LEU A 1013 -46.65 -5.72 -15.58
C LEU A 1013 -47.75 -5.92 -16.63
N VAL A 1014 -47.39 -6.20 -17.88
CA VAL A 1014 -48.37 -6.47 -18.95
C VAL A 1014 -49.20 -7.71 -18.61
N LYS A 1015 -48.56 -8.82 -18.23
CA LYS A 1015 -49.26 -10.05 -17.84
C LYS A 1015 -50.19 -9.86 -16.64
N LEU A 1016 -49.79 -9.02 -15.69
CA LEU A 1016 -50.62 -8.70 -14.51
C LEU A 1016 -51.91 -7.99 -14.93
N GLU A 1017 -51.81 -7.02 -15.84
CA GLU A 1017 -52.98 -6.27 -16.35
C GLU A 1017 -53.90 -7.16 -17.18
N GLU A 1018 -53.34 -8.01 -18.05
CA GLU A 1018 -54.10 -9.01 -18.81
C GLU A 1018 -54.89 -9.95 -17.88
N SER A 1019 -54.23 -10.52 -16.87
CA SER A 1019 -54.86 -11.42 -15.91
C SER A 1019 -55.98 -10.73 -15.11
N LYS A 1020 -55.80 -9.46 -14.73
CA LYS A 1020 -56.84 -8.65 -14.07
C LYS A 1020 -58.06 -8.46 -14.96
N GLN A 1021 -57.87 -8.17 -16.25
CA GLN A 1021 -58.99 -7.99 -17.18
C GLN A 1021 -59.76 -9.28 -17.41
N GLU A 1022 -59.06 -10.41 -17.54
CA GLU A 1022 -59.67 -11.73 -17.70
C GLU A 1022 -60.52 -12.11 -16.48
N LEU A 1023 -59.99 -11.89 -15.26
CA LEU A 1023 -60.72 -12.09 -14.00
C LEU A 1023 -62.00 -11.24 -13.95
N ALA A 1024 -61.90 -9.94 -14.30
CA ALA A 1024 -63.05 -9.03 -14.27
C ALA A 1024 -64.14 -9.40 -15.28
N GLN A 1025 -63.77 -9.94 -16.45
CA GLN A 1025 -64.74 -10.43 -17.45
C GLN A 1025 -65.45 -11.70 -16.97
N ASN A 1026 -64.70 -12.64 -16.39
CA ASN A 1026 -65.26 -13.88 -15.84
C ASN A 1026 -66.24 -13.61 -14.69
N GLU A 1027 -65.92 -12.70 -13.78
CA GLU A 1027 -66.83 -12.29 -12.69
C GLU A 1027 -68.13 -11.68 -13.23
N LYS A 1028 -68.04 -10.76 -14.21
CA LYS A 1028 -69.21 -10.15 -14.85
C LYS A 1028 -70.11 -11.19 -15.52
N GLN A 1029 -69.51 -12.15 -16.23
CA GLN A 1029 -70.25 -13.20 -16.93
C GLN A 1029 -70.94 -14.14 -15.95
N SER A 1030 -70.28 -14.50 -14.85
CA SER A 1030 -70.88 -15.32 -13.79
C SER A 1030 -72.07 -14.60 -13.15
N ALA A 1031 -71.90 -13.32 -12.80
CA ALA A 1031 -72.96 -12.51 -12.20
C ALA A 1031 -74.18 -12.36 -13.13
N TRP A 1032 -73.96 -12.20 -14.44
CA TRP A 1032 -75.05 -12.09 -15.43
C TRP A 1032 -75.86 -13.38 -15.57
N ARG A 1033 -75.21 -14.55 -15.52
CA ARG A 1033 -75.90 -15.86 -15.56
C ARG A 1033 -76.76 -16.08 -14.32
N GLU A 1034 -76.23 -15.74 -13.15
CA GLU A 1034 -76.95 -15.83 -11.87
C GLU A 1034 -78.20 -14.94 -11.89
N MET A 1035 -78.05 -13.70 -12.34
CA MET A 1035 -79.15 -12.74 -12.51
C MET A 1035 -80.23 -13.27 -13.47
N ALA A 1036 -79.85 -13.80 -14.63
CA ALA A 1036 -80.80 -14.31 -15.62
C ALA A 1036 -81.64 -15.50 -15.11
N LYS A 1037 -81.03 -16.39 -14.32
CA LYS A 1037 -81.72 -17.54 -13.69
C LYS A 1037 -82.82 -17.07 -12.72
N GLN A 1038 -82.51 -16.04 -11.92
CA GLN A 1038 -83.44 -15.50 -10.92
C GLN A 1038 -84.62 -14.81 -11.61
N VAL A 1039 -84.36 -13.96 -12.60
CA VAL A 1039 -85.40 -13.25 -13.36
C VAL A 1039 -86.36 -14.23 -14.05
N ALA A 1040 -85.86 -15.31 -14.65
CA ALA A 1040 -86.72 -16.30 -15.30
C ALA A 1040 -87.64 -17.04 -14.31
N HIS A 1041 -87.15 -17.32 -13.10
CA HIS A 1041 -87.97 -17.91 -12.03
C HIS A 1041 -89.06 -16.94 -11.54
N GLU A 1042 -88.72 -15.66 -11.38
CA GLU A 1042 -89.66 -14.63 -10.94
C GLU A 1042 -90.74 -14.33 -11.98
N ILE A 1043 -90.48 -14.51 -13.28
CA ILE A 1043 -91.49 -14.34 -14.35
C ILE A 1043 -92.44 -15.54 -14.44
N LYS A 1044 -91.98 -16.79 -14.21
CA LYS A 1044 -92.85 -18.00 -14.26
C LYS A 1044 -93.89 -18.05 -13.14
N ASN A 1045 -93.55 -17.52 -11.98
CA ASN A 1045 -94.38 -17.55 -10.77
C ASN A 1045 -95.74 -16.82 -10.92
N PRO A 1046 -95.82 -15.60 -11.51
CA PRO A 1046 -97.09 -14.92 -11.75
C PRO A 1046 -97.87 -15.46 -12.96
N LEU A 1047 -97.20 -15.95 -14.01
CA LEU A 1047 -97.85 -16.42 -15.25
C LEU A 1047 -98.64 -17.73 -15.08
N THR A 1048 -98.11 -18.67 -14.30
CA THR A 1048 -98.73 -20.01 -14.16
C THR A 1048 -100.11 -19.96 -13.48
N PRO A 1049 -100.30 -19.25 -12.34
CA PRO A 1049 -101.62 -19.07 -11.74
C PRO A 1049 -102.57 -18.25 -12.64
N MET A 1050 -102.06 -17.23 -13.34
CA MET A 1050 -102.87 -16.43 -14.26
C MET A 1050 -103.46 -17.28 -15.39
N LYS A 1051 -102.67 -18.18 -16.00
CA LYS A 1051 -103.15 -19.13 -17.02
C LYS A 1051 -104.27 -20.03 -16.48
N LEU A 1052 -104.06 -20.63 -15.31
CA LEU A 1052 -105.04 -21.53 -14.67
C LEU A 1052 -106.35 -20.81 -14.32
N THR A 1053 -106.26 -19.57 -13.82
CA THR A 1053 -107.42 -18.74 -13.48
C THR A 1053 -108.23 -18.38 -14.73
N LEU A 1054 -107.55 -18.05 -15.84
CA LEU A 1054 -108.22 -17.76 -17.12
C LEU A 1054 -108.88 -19.01 -17.74
N GLN A 1055 -108.21 -20.17 -17.71
CA GLN A 1055 -108.78 -21.45 -18.17
C GLN A 1055 -109.99 -21.87 -17.33
N HIS A 1056 -109.95 -21.61 -16.01
CA HIS A 1056 -111.08 -21.87 -15.12
C HIS A 1056 -112.27 -20.96 -15.46
N LEU A 1057 -112.03 -19.66 -15.67
CA LEU A 1057 -113.06 -18.72 -16.14
C LEU A 1057 -113.69 -19.14 -17.47
N GLN A 1058 -112.88 -19.61 -18.43
CA GLN A 1058 -113.35 -20.12 -19.72
C GLN A 1058 -114.25 -21.36 -19.57
N ARG A 1059 -113.93 -22.26 -18.64
CA ARG A 1059 -114.74 -23.48 -18.36
C ARG A 1059 -116.05 -23.20 -17.63
N THR A 1060 -116.12 -22.13 -16.83
CA THR A 1060 -117.29 -21.83 -15.97
C THR A 1060 -118.33 -20.94 -16.68
N PHE A 1061 -118.06 -20.48 -17.90
CA PHE A 1061 -118.97 -19.63 -18.67
C PHE A 1061 -120.12 -20.46 -19.31
N PRO A 1062 -121.41 -20.13 -19.08
CA PRO A 1062 -122.55 -20.95 -19.49
C PRO A 1062 -122.79 -20.94 -21.01
N LYS A 1063 -122.99 -22.12 -21.61
CA LYS A 1063 -123.47 -22.33 -22.99
C LYS A 1063 -124.91 -22.87 -22.94
N THR A 1064 -125.94 -22.02 -23.11
CA THR A 1064 -127.25 -22.28 -23.80
C THR A 1064 -128.37 -21.29 -23.40
N VAL A 1065 -129.38 -21.21 -24.30
CA VAL A 1065 -130.81 -20.81 -24.18
C VAL A 1065 -131.14 -19.73 -25.22
N GLU A 1066 -132.13 -19.84 -26.13
CA GLU A 1066 -132.95 -20.91 -26.72
C GLU A 1066 -133.77 -20.26 -27.86
N ALA A 1067 -134.67 -21.03 -28.47
CA ALA A 1067 -135.55 -20.67 -29.57
C ALA A 1067 -136.34 -19.35 -29.40
N GLU A 1068 -136.66 -18.79 -30.57
CA GLU A 1068 -137.68 -17.76 -30.89
C GLU A 1068 -137.47 -16.31 -30.39
N GLY A 1069 -137.14 -15.43 -31.35
CA GLY A 1069 -137.65 -14.04 -31.36
C GLY A 1069 -136.69 -12.92 -30.98
N THR A 1070 -135.82 -12.52 -31.92
CA THR A 1070 -135.17 -11.18 -32.09
C THR A 1070 -134.11 -10.69 -31.08
N LEU A 1071 -132.95 -10.31 -31.66
CA LEU A 1071 -131.82 -9.48 -31.17
C LEU A 1071 -130.54 -10.19 -30.64
N ASN A 1072 -129.61 -10.42 -31.59
CA ASN A 1072 -128.14 -10.26 -31.53
C ASN A 1072 -127.26 -11.21 -30.67
N GLY A 1073 -126.99 -12.42 -31.21
CA GLY A 1073 -125.92 -13.35 -30.81
C GLY A 1073 -124.48 -12.92 -31.17
N ALA A 1074 -124.05 -11.72 -30.74
CA ALA A 1074 -122.71 -11.17 -30.96
C ALA A 1074 -121.80 -11.16 -29.72
N GLY A 1075 -122.35 -11.06 -28.49
CA GLY A 1075 -121.54 -10.89 -27.26
C GLY A 1075 -120.74 -12.12 -26.81
N SER A 1076 -121.29 -13.34 -26.97
CA SER A 1076 -120.64 -14.57 -26.52
C SER A 1076 -119.39 -14.94 -27.35
N ARG A 1077 -119.37 -14.64 -28.65
CA ARG A 1077 -118.21 -14.91 -29.53
C ARG A 1077 -117.04 -13.95 -29.32
N VAL A 1078 -117.30 -12.69 -28.91
CA VAL A 1078 -116.25 -11.71 -28.65
C VAL A 1078 -115.50 -12.06 -27.36
N ILE A 1079 -116.22 -12.36 -26.27
CA ILE A 1079 -115.61 -12.71 -24.98
C ILE A 1079 -114.75 -13.98 -25.08
N GLN A 1080 -115.22 -14.98 -25.82
CA GLN A 1080 -114.49 -16.24 -26.01
C GLN A 1080 -113.19 -16.02 -26.80
N ARG A 1081 -113.22 -15.18 -27.85
CA ARG A 1081 -112.01 -14.73 -28.57
C ARG A 1081 -111.06 -13.93 -27.69
N THR A 1082 -111.57 -13.12 -26.75
CA THR A 1082 -110.73 -12.38 -25.80
C THR A 1082 -110.05 -13.32 -24.80
N PHE A 1083 -110.74 -14.36 -24.32
CA PHE A 1083 -110.12 -15.40 -23.47
C PHE A 1083 -109.06 -16.19 -24.22
N ASP A 1084 -109.35 -16.62 -25.46
CA ASP A 1084 -108.37 -17.33 -26.30
C ASP A 1084 -107.15 -16.43 -26.59
N SER A 1085 -107.37 -15.15 -26.90
CA SER A 1085 -106.29 -14.19 -27.16
C SER A 1085 -105.42 -13.89 -25.92
N LEU A 1086 -106.01 -13.83 -24.73
CA LEU A 1086 -105.26 -13.61 -23.48
C LEU A 1086 -104.51 -14.87 -23.04
N LEU A 1087 -105.06 -16.06 -23.29
CA LEU A 1087 -104.34 -17.33 -23.10
C LEU A 1087 -103.14 -17.42 -24.05
N ASP A 1088 -103.31 -17.05 -25.32
CA ASP A 1088 -102.22 -17.00 -26.29
C ASP A 1088 -101.13 -16.00 -25.88
N GLN A 1089 -101.49 -14.84 -25.29
CA GLN A 1089 -100.52 -13.86 -24.78
C GLN A 1089 -99.77 -14.37 -23.54
N ILE A 1090 -100.45 -15.06 -22.63
CA ILE A 1090 -99.84 -15.69 -21.45
C ILE A 1090 -98.91 -16.84 -21.88
N ASP A 1091 -99.29 -17.61 -22.89
CA ASP A 1091 -98.46 -18.70 -23.43
C ASP A 1091 -97.22 -18.18 -24.13
N ASN A 1092 -97.34 -17.11 -24.93
CA ASN A 1092 -96.19 -16.43 -25.50
C ASN A 1092 -95.22 -15.90 -24.42
N LEU A 1093 -95.72 -15.32 -23.33
CA LEU A 1093 -94.88 -14.86 -22.21
C LEU A 1093 -94.26 -16.02 -21.42
N SER A 1094 -94.99 -17.11 -21.22
CA SER A 1094 -94.50 -18.33 -20.58
C SER A 1094 -93.40 -19.00 -21.42
N ASP A 1095 -93.53 -18.96 -22.75
CA ASP A 1095 -92.52 -19.46 -23.68
C ASP A 1095 -91.27 -18.60 -23.69
N ILE A 1096 -91.40 -17.26 -23.60
CA ILE A 1096 -90.27 -16.34 -23.41
C ILE A 1096 -89.55 -16.63 -22.08
N ALA A 1097 -90.29 -16.73 -20.97
CA ALA A 1097 -89.72 -17.01 -19.66
C ALA A 1097 -89.05 -18.39 -19.59
N THR A 1098 -89.62 -19.39 -20.26
CA THR A 1098 -89.03 -20.73 -20.40
C THR A 1098 -87.77 -20.68 -21.23
N SER A 1099 -87.74 -19.92 -22.33
CA SER A 1099 -86.55 -19.74 -23.16
C SER A 1099 -85.42 -18.99 -22.41
N PHE A 1100 -85.74 -18.01 -21.57
CA PHE A 1100 -84.78 -17.34 -20.66
C PHE A 1100 -84.23 -18.29 -19.60
N SER A 1101 -85.08 -19.14 -19.00
CA SER A 1101 -84.62 -20.16 -18.05
C SER A 1101 -83.78 -21.24 -18.71
N GLU A 1102 -84.09 -21.64 -19.95
CA GLU A 1102 -83.28 -22.58 -20.74
C GLU A 1102 -81.90 -21.99 -21.03
N PHE A 1103 -81.81 -20.71 -21.39
CA PHE A 1103 -80.54 -20.01 -21.57
C PHE A 1103 -79.69 -19.99 -20.29
N ALA A 1104 -80.30 -19.74 -19.12
CA ALA A 1104 -79.61 -19.77 -17.83
C ALA A 1104 -79.25 -21.20 -17.36
N LYS A 1105 -79.90 -22.24 -17.90
CA LYS A 1105 -79.67 -23.66 -17.62
C LYS A 1105 -78.86 -24.38 -18.70
N MET A 1106 -78.48 -23.71 -19.79
CA MET A 1106 -77.67 -24.32 -20.84
C MET A 1106 -76.38 -24.86 -20.21
N PRO A 1107 -76.14 -26.19 -20.28
CA PRO A 1107 -74.86 -26.75 -19.86
C PRO A 1107 -73.75 -26.16 -20.74
N LEU A 1108 -72.53 -26.08 -20.20
CA LEU A 1108 -71.36 -25.72 -21.00
C LEU A 1108 -71.32 -26.64 -22.24
N PRO A 1109 -71.23 -26.10 -23.48
CA PRO A 1109 -71.33 -26.91 -24.68
C PRO A 1109 -70.25 -27.99 -24.67
N LYS A 1110 -70.65 -29.24 -24.91
CA LYS A 1110 -69.72 -30.37 -24.96
C LYS A 1110 -69.33 -30.62 -26.41
N ASN A 1111 -68.09 -30.28 -26.75
CA ASN A 1111 -67.56 -30.57 -28.08
C ASN A 1111 -67.29 -32.08 -28.20
N GLU A 1112 -68.12 -32.79 -28.95
CA GLU A 1112 -67.94 -34.20 -29.32
C GLU A 1112 -67.85 -34.37 -30.83
N THR A 1113 -67.20 -35.43 -31.29
CA THR A 1113 -67.09 -35.73 -32.72
C THR A 1113 -68.27 -36.60 -33.17
N PHE A 1114 -69.08 -36.13 -34.13
CA PHE A 1114 -70.25 -36.86 -34.62
C PHE A 1114 -70.46 -36.70 -36.12
N GLU A 1115 -71.21 -37.63 -36.73
CA GLU A 1115 -71.50 -37.62 -38.16
C GLU A 1115 -72.67 -36.68 -38.50
N ILE A 1116 -72.40 -35.61 -39.24
CA ILE A 1116 -73.39 -34.58 -39.59
C ILE A 1116 -74.36 -35.06 -40.68
N THR A 1117 -73.89 -35.92 -41.60
CA THR A 1117 -74.69 -36.46 -42.72
C THR A 1117 -75.92 -37.22 -42.22
N VAL A 1118 -75.76 -38.06 -41.19
CA VAL A 1118 -76.87 -38.81 -40.57
C VAL A 1118 -77.86 -37.89 -39.87
N MET A 1119 -77.36 -36.87 -39.17
CA MET A 1119 -78.20 -35.91 -38.46
C MET A 1119 -79.05 -35.08 -39.44
N LEU A 1120 -78.44 -34.60 -40.52
CA LEU A 1120 -79.11 -33.78 -41.52
C LEU A 1120 -80.17 -34.58 -42.28
N ASN A 1121 -79.89 -35.84 -42.64
CA ASN A 1121 -80.88 -36.74 -43.25
C ASN A 1121 -82.06 -37.02 -42.31
N LYS A 1122 -81.81 -37.30 -41.01
CA LYS A 1122 -82.90 -37.50 -40.04
C LYS A 1122 -83.78 -36.26 -39.87
N ALA A 1123 -83.18 -35.07 -39.84
CA ALA A 1123 -83.94 -33.82 -39.76
C ALA A 1123 -84.77 -33.58 -41.03
N ALA A 1124 -84.20 -33.89 -42.20
CA ALA A 1124 -84.88 -33.81 -43.49
C ALA A 1124 -86.03 -34.83 -43.64
N ASP A 1125 -85.88 -36.05 -43.12
CA ASP A 1125 -86.91 -37.11 -43.16
C ASP A 1125 -88.16 -36.74 -42.35
N LEU A 1126 -87.97 -36.08 -41.20
CA LEU A 1126 -89.07 -35.67 -40.33
C LEU A 1126 -90.09 -34.73 -41.02
N TYR A 1127 -89.66 -34.02 -42.06
CA TYR A 1127 -90.50 -33.03 -42.77
C TYR A 1127 -90.73 -33.35 -44.25
N ALA A 1128 -90.26 -34.51 -44.74
CA ALA A 1128 -90.36 -34.89 -46.15
C ALA A 1128 -91.81 -35.02 -46.67
N GLU A 1129 -92.77 -35.37 -45.81
CA GLU A 1129 -94.19 -35.50 -46.19
C GLU A 1129 -94.95 -34.16 -46.24
N ARG A 1130 -94.39 -33.08 -45.67
CA ARG A 1130 -95.08 -31.78 -45.51
C ARG A 1130 -94.68 -30.72 -46.56
N THR A 1131 -93.66 -30.99 -47.37
CA THR A 1131 -93.08 -30.04 -48.36
C THR A 1131 -92.42 -30.81 -49.50
N THR A 1132 -92.19 -30.16 -50.65
CA THR A 1132 -91.34 -30.74 -51.69
C THR A 1132 -89.87 -30.46 -51.34
N LEU A 1133 -89.15 -31.47 -50.86
CA LEU A 1133 -87.77 -31.33 -50.38
C LEU A 1133 -86.79 -31.96 -51.39
N TYR A 1134 -85.93 -31.14 -52.00
CA TYR A 1134 -84.83 -31.62 -52.83
C TYR A 1134 -83.57 -31.73 -51.99
N ARG A 1135 -82.91 -32.90 -52.03
CA ARG A 1135 -81.72 -33.20 -51.25
C ARG A 1135 -80.53 -33.43 -52.17
N GLN A 1136 -79.46 -32.66 -51.98
CA GLN A 1136 -78.15 -32.88 -52.59
C GLN A 1136 -77.12 -32.95 -51.48
N ILE A 1137 -77.04 -34.11 -50.85
CA ILE A 1137 -76.12 -34.40 -49.74
C ILE A 1137 -75.08 -35.38 -50.30
N ALA A 1138 -73.80 -35.04 -50.18
CA ALA A 1138 -72.71 -35.90 -50.65
C ALA A 1138 -72.75 -37.30 -49.96
N PRO A 1139 -72.55 -38.40 -50.70
CA PRO A 1139 -72.57 -39.75 -50.12
C PRO A 1139 -71.26 -40.03 -49.32
N GLY A 1140 -71.35 -40.05 -47.99
CA GLY A 1140 -70.24 -40.43 -47.10
C GLY A 1140 -70.36 -39.86 -45.67
N PRO A 1141 -69.69 -40.49 -44.67
CA PRO A 1141 -69.71 -39.99 -43.30
C PRO A 1141 -68.82 -38.75 -43.16
N ILE A 1142 -69.45 -37.60 -42.88
CA ILE A 1142 -68.73 -36.34 -42.62
C ILE A 1142 -68.75 -36.09 -41.11
N MET A 1143 -67.57 -36.12 -40.49
CA MET A 1143 -67.41 -35.96 -39.05
C MET A 1143 -67.10 -34.50 -38.72
N VAL A 1144 -67.87 -33.93 -37.80
CA VAL A 1144 -67.66 -32.56 -37.28
C VAL A 1144 -67.51 -32.59 -35.76
N ILE A 1145 -66.85 -31.57 -35.21
CA ILE A 1145 -66.72 -31.38 -33.77
C ILE A 1145 -67.77 -30.36 -33.30
N GLY A 1146 -68.58 -30.73 -32.32
CA GLY A 1146 -69.53 -29.82 -31.68
C GLY A 1146 -70.50 -30.55 -30.77
N ASP A 1147 -71.42 -29.83 -30.16
CA ASP A 1147 -72.47 -30.44 -29.34
C ASP A 1147 -73.56 -31.02 -30.26
N ARG A 1148 -73.61 -32.35 -30.35
CA ARG A 1148 -74.53 -33.08 -31.25
C ARG A 1148 -75.99 -32.72 -31.02
N GLN A 1149 -76.42 -32.55 -29.77
CA GLN A 1149 -77.82 -32.24 -29.48
C GLN A 1149 -78.13 -30.78 -29.86
N LEU A 1150 -77.20 -29.86 -29.56
CA LEU A 1150 -77.36 -28.45 -29.89
C LEU A 1150 -77.39 -28.22 -31.40
N ILE A 1151 -76.44 -28.79 -32.14
CA ILE A 1151 -76.36 -28.64 -33.61
C ILE A 1151 -77.59 -29.27 -34.28
N GLY A 1152 -78.06 -30.43 -33.81
CA GLY A 1152 -79.30 -31.04 -34.33
C GLY A 1152 -80.54 -30.17 -34.13
N ARG A 1153 -80.66 -29.50 -32.97
CA ARG A 1153 -81.73 -28.53 -32.71
C ARG A 1153 -81.62 -27.30 -33.62
N ILE A 1154 -80.41 -26.83 -33.89
CA ILE A 1154 -80.16 -25.70 -34.80
C ILE A 1154 -80.60 -26.03 -36.22
N LEU A 1155 -80.18 -27.17 -36.78
CA LEU A 1155 -80.53 -27.59 -38.14
C LEU A 1155 -82.05 -27.79 -38.30
N THR A 1156 -82.69 -28.40 -37.30
CA THR A 1156 -84.14 -28.57 -37.28
C THR A 1156 -84.87 -27.21 -37.27
N ASN A 1157 -84.38 -26.25 -36.49
CA ASN A 1157 -84.93 -24.90 -36.45
C ASN A 1157 -84.77 -24.15 -37.78
N LEU A 1158 -83.63 -24.31 -38.46
CA LEU A 1158 -83.41 -23.71 -39.80
C LEU A 1158 -84.38 -24.29 -40.83
N LEU A 1159 -84.61 -25.61 -40.81
CA LEU A 1159 -85.60 -26.27 -41.67
C LEU A 1159 -87.04 -25.82 -41.39
N ILE A 1160 -87.43 -25.75 -40.11
CA ILE A 1160 -88.75 -25.22 -39.72
C ILE A 1160 -88.91 -23.77 -40.18
N ASN A 1161 -87.87 -22.95 -40.02
CA ASN A 1161 -87.89 -21.57 -40.48
C ASN A 1161 -88.06 -21.49 -42.00
N ALA A 1162 -87.33 -22.28 -42.77
CA ALA A 1162 -87.48 -22.37 -44.24
C ALA A 1162 -88.90 -22.78 -44.66
N ILE A 1163 -89.51 -23.78 -44.02
CA ILE A 1163 -90.90 -24.21 -44.31
C ILE A 1163 -91.89 -23.07 -44.02
N GLN A 1164 -91.76 -22.43 -42.85
CA GLN A 1164 -92.68 -21.38 -42.42
C GLN A 1164 -92.54 -20.06 -43.19
N SER A 1165 -91.40 -19.84 -43.86
CA SER A 1165 -91.16 -18.65 -44.66
C SER A 1165 -91.92 -18.66 -46.00
N VAL A 1166 -92.53 -19.79 -46.39
CA VAL A 1166 -93.29 -19.92 -47.63
C VAL A 1166 -94.74 -19.46 -47.44
N PRO A 1167 -95.24 -18.50 -48.25
CA PRO A 1167 -96.64 -18.07 -48.23
C PRO A 1167 -97.63 -19.22 -48.51
N PRO A 1168 -98.81 -19.25 -47.88
CA PRO A 1168 -99.77 -20.36 -48.00
C PRO A 1168 -100.35 -20.57 -49.41
N ASP A 1169 -100.25 -19.58 -50.29
CA ASP A 1169 -100.63 -19.63 -51.72
C ASP A 1169 -99.53 -20.23 -52.62
N ARG A 1170 -98.34 -20.52 -52.07
CA ARG A 1170 -97.22 -21.14 -52.78
C ARG A 1170 -96.89 -22.50 -52.18
N ARG A 1171 -96.64 -23.51 -53.02
CA ARG A 1171 -96.17 -24.82 -52.54
C ARG A 1171 -94.74 -24.68 -52.00
N ALA A 1172 -94.52 -25.11 -50.77
CA ALA A 1172 -93.20 -25.10 -50.15
C ALA A 1172 -92.23 -26.01 -50.91
N VAL A 1173 -91.14 -25.40 -51.37
CA VAL A 1173 -90.01 -26.08 -52.00
C VAL A 1173 -88.76 -25.71 -51.23
N ILE A 1174 -88.09 -26.72 -50.68
CA ILE A 1174 -86.85 -26.53 -49.92
C ILE A 1174 -85.74 -27.32 -50.60
N ASN A 1175 -84.65 -26.64 -50.92
CA ASN A 1175 -83.43 -27.25 -51.42
C ASN A 1175 -82.43 -27.31 -50.28
N LEU A 1176 -82.03 -28.54 -49.93
CA LEU A 1176 -81.06 -28.79 -48.89
C LEU A 1176 -79.79 -29.36 -49.51
N GLN A 1177 -78.70 -28.63 -49.38
CA GLN A 1177 -77.39 -29.01 -49.90
C GLN A 1177 -76.38 -29.15 -48.78
N LEU A 1178 -75.51 -30.15 -48.88
CA LEU A 1178 -74.35 -30.28 -48.02
C LEU A 1178 -73.14 -30.63 -48.87
N TYR A 1179 -72.11 -29.79 -48.76
CA TYR A 1179 -70.85 -29.92 -49.47
C TYR A 1179 -69.68 -29.59 -48.54
N THR A 1180 -68.50 -30.08 -48.87
CA THR A 1180 -67.27 -29.91 -48.06
C THR A 1180 -66.24 -29.13 -48.86
N ASN A 1181 -65.59 -28.16 -48.22
CA ASN A 1181 -64.35 -27.53 -48.67
C ASN A 1181 -63.16 -28.12 -47.89
N ASP A 1182 -61.91 -27.75 -48.20
CA ASP A 1182 -60.70 -28.41 -47.67
C ASP A 1182 -60.66 -28.55 -46.12
N ASP A 1183 -61.21 -27.59 -45.36
CA ASP A 1183 -61.16 -27.59 -43.88
C ASP A 1183 -62.54 -27.50 -43.17
N GLU A 1184 -63.64 -27.35 -43.92
CA GLU A 1184 -64.99 -27.14 -43.36
C GLU A 1184 -66.10 -27.81 -44.17
N VAL A 1185 -67.17 -28.24 -43.48
CA VAL A 1185 -68.44 -28.64 -44.11
C VAL A 1185 -69.38 -27.43 -44.17
N GLN A 1186 -70.02 -27.22 -45.31
CA GLN A 1186 -71.03 -26.19 -45.52
C GLN A 1186 -72.40 -26.84 -45.77
N ILE A 1187 -73.41 -26.32 -45.08
CA ILE A 1187 -74.80 -26.75 -45.17
C ILE A 1187 -75.63 -25.57 -45.64
N GLU A 1188 -76.33 -25.73 -46.76
CA GLU A 1188 -77.27 -24.76 -47.29
C GLU A 1188 -78.71 -25.26 -47.12
N VAL A 1189 -79.56 -24.42 -46.54
CA VAL A 1189 -81.02 -24.62 -46.47
C VAL A 1189 -81.67 -23.46 -47.22
N ARG A 1190 -82.16 -23.73 -48.43
CA ARG A 1190 -82.77 -22.75 -49.32
C ARG A 1190 -84.28 -22.96 -49.43
N ASP A 1191 -85.04 -21.89 -49.19
CA ASP A 1191 -86.49 -21.85 -49.36
C ASP A 1191 -86.91 -21.01 -50.59
N ASN A 1192 -88.14 -21.25 -51.06
CA ASN A 1192 -88.81 -20.44 -52.09
C ASN A 1192 -89.83 -19.46 -51.48
N GLY A 1193 -89.56 -18.99 -50.25
CA GLY A 1193 -90.47 -18.16 -49.47
C GLY A 1193 -90.48 -16.68 -49.83
N ALA A 1194 -90.95 -15.85 -48.90
CA ALA A 1194 -91.13 -14.41 -49.12
C ALA A 1194 -89.82 -13.59 -49.12
N GLY A 1195 -88.67 -14.20 -48.76
CA GLY A 1195 -87.41 -13.47 -48.56
C GLY A 1195 -87.41 -12.55 -47.33
N ILE A 1196 -86.26 -11.95 -47.00
CA ILE A 1196 -86.08 -11.03 -45.86
C ILE A 1196 -85.75 -9.62 -46.40
N PRO A 1197 -86.55 -8.58 -46.07
CA PRO A 1197 -86.28 -7.20 -46.51
C PRO A 1197 -84.93 -6.66 -45.99
N ASP A 1198 -84.21 -5.89 -46.82
CA ASP A 1198 -82.87 -5.33 -46.51
C ASP A 1198 -82.80 -4.59 -45.17
N ALA A 1199 -83.87 -3.88 -44.80
CA ALA A 1199 -83.96 -3.14 -43.54
C ALA A 1199 -83.84 -4.03 -42.28
N LEU A 1200 -84.06 -5.34 -42.42
CA LEU A 1200 -84.05 -6.29 -41.31
C LEU A 1200 -82.78 -7.14 -41.25
N HIS A 1201 -81.89 -7.08 -42.26
CA HIS A 1201 -80.75 -7.99 -42.38
C HIS A 1201 -79.81 -7.97 -41.18
N THR A 1202 -79.48 -6.78 -40.66
CA THR A 1202 -78.59 -6.60 -39.49
C THR A 1202 -79.22 -7.04 -38.18
N LYS A 1203 -80.53 -7.31 -38.15
CA LYS A 1203 -81.28 -7.64 -36.93
C LYS A 1203 -81.61 -9.14 -36.80
N VAL A 1204 -81.53 -9.92 -37.88
CA VAL A 1204 -81.96 -11.34 -37.93
C VAL A 1204 -81.30 -12.23 -36.86
N PHE A 1205 -80.05 -11.94 -36.47
CA PHE A 1205 -79.31 -12.71 -35.46
C PHE A 1205 -79.25 -12.04 -34.06
N LEU A 1206 -79.90 -10.89 -33.86
CA LEU A 1206 -79.97 -10.25 -32.54
C LEU A 1206 -80.96 -10.99 -31.62
N LEU A 1207 -80.66 -11.02 -30.32
CA LEU A 1207 -81.60 -11.59 -29.34
C LEU A 1207 -82.91 -10.79 -29.30
N ASN A 1208 -84.02 -11.50 -29.16
CA ASN A 1208 -85.40 -10.97 -29.06
C ASN A 1208 -85.93 -10.29 -30.33
N PHE A 1209 -85.30 -10.54 -31.49
CA PHE A 1209 -85.79 -10.07 -32.77
C PHE A 1209 -86.55 -11.21 -33.49
N SER A 1210 -87.84 -11.00 -33.76
CA SER A 1210 -88.71 -11.92 -34.53
C SER A 1210 -89.69 -11.11 -35.37
N THR A 1211 -89.88 -11.50 -36.63
CA THR A 1211 -90.87 -10.92 -37.54
C THR A 1211 -92.20 -11.67 -37.54
N LYS A 1212 -92.30 -12.78 -36.79
CA LYS A 1212 -93.48 -13.66 -36.70
C LYS A 1212 -94.29 -13.37 -35.43
N THR A 1213 -95.62 -13.33 -35.55
CA THR A 1213 -96.55 -13.27 -34.40
C THR A 1213 -96.44 -14.54 -33.56
N GLY A 1214 -95.87 -14.45 -32.35
CA GLY A 1214 -95.67 -15.57 -31.42
C GLY A 1214 -94.25 -16.20 -31.40
N GLY A 1215 -93.27 -15.65 -32.13
CA GLY A 1215 -91.90 -16.16 -32.12
C GLY A 1215 -91.05 -15.60 -30.97
N SER A 1216 -90.30 -16.45 -30.25
CA SER A 1216 -89.48 -16.04 -29.09
C SER A 1216 -88.27 -15.16 -29.41
N GLY A 1217 -87.90 -15.00 -30.69
CA GLY A 1217 -86.75 -14.19 -31.13
C GLY A 1217 -85.38 -14.67 -30.63
N LEU A 1218 -85.30 -15.89 -30.07
CA LEU A 1218 -84.07 -16.45 -29.51
C LEU A 1218 -83.43 -17.52 -30.41
N GLY A 1219 -84.21 -18.18 -31.27
CA GLY A 1219 -83.76 -19.36 -32.04
C GLY A 1219 -82.56 -19.13 -32.96
N LEU A 1220 -82.58 -18.08 -33.79
CA LEU A 1220 -81.48 -17.75 -34.72
C LEU A 1220 -80.27 -17.14 -33.99
N ALA A 1221 -80.49 -16.40 -32.91
CA ALA A 1221 -79.42 -15.86 -32.06
C ALA A 1221 -78.68 -16.98 -31.29
N ILE A 1222 -79.41 -18.01 -30.83
CA ILE A 1222 -78.83 -19.22 -30.23
C ILE A 1222 -78.12 -20.06 -31.30
N ALA A 1223 -78.68 -20.18 -32.50
CA ALA A 1223 -78.03 -20.86 -33.61
C ALA A 1223 -76.66 -20.25 -33.95
N LYS A 1224 -76.58 -18.92 -34.03
CA LYS A 1224 -75.33 -18.21 -34.26
C LYS A 1224 -74.29 -18.46 -33.19
N ARG A 1225 -74.63 -18.28 -31.92
CA ARG A 1225 -73.69 -18.53 -30.82
C ARG A 1225 -73.29 -20.00 -30.69
N GLY A 1226 -74.20 -20.93 -30.96
CA GLY A 1226 -73.94 -22.37 -30.92
C GLY A 1226 -72.96 -22.81 -32.00
N ILE A 1227 -73.10 -22.27 -33.22
CA ILE A 1227 -72.20 -22.54 -34.34
C ILE A 1227 -70.84 -21.86 -34.12
N GLU A 1228 -70.80 -20.61 -33.64
CA GLU A 1228 -69.55 -19.90 -33.29
C GLU A 1228 -68.77 -20.62 -32.18
N HIS A 1229 -69.44 -21.17 -31.17
CA HIS A 1229 -68.79 -21.97 -30.11
C HIS A 1229 -68.21 -23.29 -30.64
N ALA A 1230 -68.78 -23.85 -31.70
CA ALA A 1230 -68.23 -25.01 -32.40
C ALA A 1230 -67.08 -24.63 -33.38
N GLY A 1231 -66.67 -23.35 -33.41
CA GLY A 1231 -65.64 -22.85 -34.32
C GLY A 1231 -66.12 -22.63 -35.76
N GLY A 1232 -67.43 -22.68 -36.00
CA GLY A 1232 -68.05 -22.48 -37.31
C GLY A 1232 -68.68 -21.10 -37.51
N ASN A 1233 -69.34 -20.88 -38.65
CA ASN A 1233 -70.03 -19.63 -38.97
C ASN A 1233 -71.46 -19.85 -39.52
N ILE A 1234 -72.36 -18.89 -39.35
CA ILE A 1234 -73.72 -18.90 -39.94
C ILE A 1234 -74.06 -17.55 -40.57
N TRP A 1235 -74.61 -17.58 -41.78
CA TRP A 1235 -75.07 -16.40 -42.50
C TRP A 1235 -76.26 -16.74 -43.40
N PHE A 1236 -76.81 -15.75 -44.10
CA PHE A 1236 -77.90 -15.97 -45.06
C PHE A 1236 -77.77 -15.05 -46.27
N GLU A 1237 -78.33 -15.48 -47.38
CA GLU A 1237 -78.55 -14.70 -48.60
C GLU A 1237 -80.03 -14.75 -48.94
N THR A 1238 -80.61 -13.62 -49.34
CA THR A 1238 -82.07 -13.52 -49.50
C THR A 1238 -82.43 -12.51 -50.57
N VAL A 1239 -83.53 -12.78 -51.26
CA VAL A 1239 -84.14 -11.83 -52.21
C VAL A 1239 -85.63 -11.77 -51.90
N GLU A 1240 -86.11 -10.56 -51.60
CA GLU A 1240 -87.51 -10.31 -51.25
C GLU A 1240 -88.45 -10.76 -52.38
N GLY A 1241 -89.50 -11.50 -52.04
CA GLY A 1241 -90.45 -12.14 -52.97
C GLY A 1241 -90.00 -13.45 -53.62
N VAL A 1242 -88.71 -13.83 -53.48
CA VAL A 1242 -88.15 -15.01 -54.15
C VAL A 1242 -87.80 -16.15 -53.16
N GLY A 1243 -87.14 -15.84 -52.04
CA GLY A 1243 -86.78 -16.82 -51.01
C GLY A 1243 -85.48 -16.50 -50.26
N THR A 1244 -85.12 -17.35 -49.29
CA THR A 1244 -83.89 -17.20 -48.47
C THR A 1244 -83.05 -18.48 -48.48
N SER A 1245 -81.73 -18.34 -48.59
CA SER A 1245 -80.73 -19.39 -48.35
C SER A 1245 -80.01 -19.11 -47.03
N PHE A 1246 -80.13 -20.02 -46.06
CA PHE A 1246 -79.29 -20.00 -44.85
C PHE A 1246 -78.09 -20.93 -45.04
N PHE A 1247 -76.91 -20.45 -44.67
CA PHE A 1247 -75.65 -21.18 -44.77
C PHE A 1247 -75.04 -21.40 -43.38
N VAL A 1248 -74.59 -22.61 -43.10
CA VAL A 1248 -73.87 -22.99 -41.88
C VAL A 1248 -72.54 -23.63 -42.28
N SER A 1249 -71.42 -23.12 -41.78
CA SER A 1249 -70.11 -23.76 -41.89
C SER A 1249 -69.66 -24.32 -40.54
N LEU A 1250 -69.07 -25.52 -40.55
CA LEU A 1250 -68.51 -26.18 -39.37
C LEU A 1250 -67.15 -26.81 -39.72
N PRO A 1251 -66.15 -26.73 -38.82
CA PRO A 1251 -64.84 -27.33 -39.08
C PRO A 1251 -64.92 -28.87 -39.13
N LEU A 1252 -64.21 -29.46 -40.09
CA LEU A 1252 -64.10 -30.91 -40.19
C LEU A 1252 -63.27 -31.47 -39.03
N ALA A 1253 -63.71 -32.58 -38.44
CA ALA A 1253 -62.95 -33.25 -37.40
C ALA A 1253 -61.70 -33.93 -38.01
N SER A 1254 -60.51 -33.37 -37.77
CA SER A 1254 -59.25 -33.99 -38.20
C SER A 1254 -59.08 -35.36 -37.54
N VAL A 1255 -59.02 -36.44 -38.32
CA VAL A 1255 -58.68 -37.77 -37.80
C VAL A 1255 -57.19 -37.77 -37.42
N GLN A 1256 -56.88 -37.58 -36.14
CA GLN A 1256 -55.51 -37.75 -35.59
C GLN A 1256 -55.43 -39.01 -34.72
N ILE A 1257 -54.68 -39.99 -35.21
CA ILE A 1257 -54.15 -41.14 -34.46
C ILE A 1257 -53.03 -40.63 -33.54
N PRO A 1258 -52.96 -41.01 -32.25
CA PRO A 1258 -52.01 -40.43 -31.32
C PRO A 1258 -50.59 -41.00 -31.54
N VAL A 1259 -49.60 -40.11 -31.72
CA VAL A 1259 -48.17 -40.46 -31.68
C VAL A 1259 -47.51 -39.81 -30.47
N ALA A 1260 -46.84 -40.65 -29.68
CA ALA A 1260 -46.18 -40.34 -28.42
C ALA A 1260 -44.96 -39.42 -28.58
N ALA A 1261 -44.79 -38.49 -27.63
CA ALA A 1261 -43.58 -37.68 -27.50
C ALA A 1261 -42.47 -38.47 -26.79
N SER A 1262 -41.36 -38.67 -27.50
CA SER A 1262 -40.10 -39.23 -27.03
C SER A 1262 -39.25 -38.20 -26.29
N ALA A 1263 -38.50 -38.68 -25.31
CA ALA A 1263 -37.60 -37.96 -24.42
C ALA A 1263 -36.19 -37.71 -25.01
N LEU A 1264 -35.45 -36.82 -24.33
CA LEU A 1264 -33.98 -36.57 -24.34
C LEU A 1264 -33.48 -35.68 -25.50
N ILE A 1265 -32.61 -34.69 -25.28
CA ILE A 1265 -31.50 -34.52 -24.31
C ILE A 1265 -31.55 -33.16 -23.61
#